data_AF-A0A3P6GSN0-F1
#
_entry.id   AF-A0A3P6GSN0-F1
#
_cell.length_a   1.000
_cell.length_b   1.000
_cell.length_c   1.000
_cell.angle_alpha   90.00
_cell.angle_beta   90.00
_cell.angle_gamma   90.00
#
_symmetry.space_group_name_H-M   'P 1'
#
loop_
_entity.id
_entity.type
_entity.pdbx_description
1 polymer ?
#
loop_
_entity_poly.entity_id
_entity_poly.type
_entity_poly.pdbx_seq_one_letter_code
_entity_poly.pdbx_strand_id
1 'polypeptide(L)'
;MDSFVASPRDKKRYDVFVSFRGKDTRRGIVSHLHSALVGRVDDTFKDDETIEIGDTISEEIKEAIRNSKFAIVVISKDYVSSTWCLNELQMIMDLHKKKQLLVLPIFYDVVPSDVKHQRGTFSLRRYQPSMVMRLLSSKERTMAAHVRKWRKALTRVGGVSGKDSRACKDEATMVDDIVEHIARELTSMQPLEMGDIVGMDAHMEQIEPLLDMDSATNDVRMIGIWGMGGIGKTTIAKIAGRNGLPGLQRELLSNILGKKQANISDKEKGCNLIKSKLKKLKVLLVLDDVDNEEQLLALAKDTSWFGPGSRIIITTRDLGLLHFCRLRIVHHVNFLGHDDSIRVFKQVAFDGGRPPSDVYEQLSIRASRLAQGLPSALDAFGTYLRQKISTEAWERALDILEKFPPQKIMEIVRTSYEGLDKRDQAVFLHLACLFNGDNFHRVATLFDHGDEQIKDLRKKSLIDLSPDGCITMHVLVEQAGREIVLHESKSKLWRRRILWEPEEIVSVLQNTTGIALATTEGVSLHMCDMPRMVSIDGGILNAINNLEYFKAFTHLNNIESTNLVRLWDGILLERKERIRDLFRRKMDRTMDRMKSIDRTEPQIDRSCPCGSTDPRFQQQIDRSGPCGSTDLRLYELHTHKRVFHSFLPTPLNNSEKNSTFETQKKTRGDQGGD
;
A
#
# COMPACT_ATOMS: atom_id res chain seq x y z
N MET A 1 -31.14 -21.59 19.72
CA MET A 1 -30.43 -21.23 20.96
C MET A 1 -29.16 -22.06 20.95
N ASP A 2 -28.15 -21.56 20.23
CA ASP A 2 -26.85 -22.22 20.14
C ASP A 2 -25.83 -21.33 20.86
N SER A 3 -25.18 -21.97 21.83
CA SER A 3 -24.23 -21.41 22.76
C SER A 3 -23.00 -20.85 22.04
N PHE A 4 -22.78 -19.55 22.17
CA PHE A 4 -21.47 -18.94 21.97
C PHE A 4 -20.46 -19.63 22.90
N VAL A 5 -19.61 -20.48 22.33
CA VAL A 5 -18.39 -20.92 22.98
C VAL A 5 -17.47 -19.70 23.01
N ALA A 6 -17.37 -19.08 24.18
CA ALA A 6 -16.43 -18.01 24.43
C ALA A 6 -15.01 -18.51 24.12
N SER A 7 -14.31 -17.79 23.23
CA SER A 7 -12.86 -17.92 23.04
C SER A 7 -12.16 -17.90 24.41
N PRO A 8 -11.11 -18.71 24.65
CA PRO A 8 -10.33 -18.60 25.87
C PRO A 8 -9.88 -17.15 26.02
N ARG A 9 -10.24 -16.51 27.13
CA ARG A 9 -9.85 -15.12 27.46
C ARG A 9 -8.36 -14.97 27.19
N ASP A 10 -7.98 -14.02 26.33
CA ASP A 10 -6.59 -13.68 26.08
C ASP A 10 -5.87 -13.48 27.42
N LYS A 11 -4.84 -14.29 27.68
CA LYS A 11 -4.02 -14.16 28.89
C LYS A 11 -3.32 -12.82 28.83
N LYS A 12 -3.50 -11.97 29.85
CA LYS A 12 -2.78 -10.69 29.97
C LYS A 12 -1.27 -10.96 29.89
N ARG A 13 -0.63 -10.32 28.91
CA ARG A 13 0.82 -10.35 28.69
C ARG A 13 1.40 -9.01 29.13
N TYR A 14 2.46 -9.05 29.92
CA TYR A 14 3.16 -7.84 30.36
C TYR A 14 4.51 -7.76 29.66
N ASP A 15 5.02 -6.56 29.40
CA ASP A 15 6.38 -6.40 28.90
C ASP A 15 7.39 -6.42 30.05
N VAL A 16 7.05 -5.78 31.17
CA VAL A 16 7.94 -5.62 32.33
C VAL A 16 7.22 -5.97 33.65
N PHE A 17 7.87 -6.78 34.48
CA PHE A 17 7.50 -7.03 35.87
C PHE A 17 8.48 -6.31 36.82
N VAL A 18 7.98 -5.62 37.85
CA VAL A 18 8.85 -4.94 38.83
C VAL A 18 8.70 -5.59 40.22
N SER A 19 9.75 -6.26 40.69
CA SER A 19 9.85 -6.81 42.05
C SER A 19 10.61 -5.84 42.96
N PHE A 20 10.05 -5.51 44.12
CA PHE A 20 10.65 -4.55 45.05
C PHE A 20 10.14 -4.74 46.48
N ARG A 21 10.88 -4.19 47.46
CA ARG A 21 10.38 -4.08 48.83
C ARG A 21 9.51 -2.85 48.98
N GLY A 22 8.19 -3.04 49.10
CA GLY A 22 7.23 -1.95 49.19
C GLY A 22 7.49 -0.95 50.32
N LYS A 23 7.93 -1.41 51.50
CA LYS A 23 8.24 -0.52 52.63
C LYS A 23 9.43 0.41 52.36
N ASP A 24 10.36 0.01 51.51
CA ASP A 24 11.63 0.71 51.32
C ASP A 24 11.57 1.67 50.14
N THR A 25 10.95 1.25 49.03
CA THR A 25 11.16 1.89 47.72
C THR A 25 9.89 2.34 47.02
N ARG A 26 8.69 1.95 47.50
CA ARG A 26 7.39 2.16 46.82
C ARG A 26 7.12 3.62 46.49
N ARG A 27 7.37 4.54 47.44
CA ARG A 27 7.13 5.99 47.29
C ARG A 27 8.34 6.76 46.77
N GLY A 28 9.49 6.11 46.61
CA GLY A 28 10.72 6.70 46.10
C GLY A 28 11.00 6.22 44.68
N ILE A 29 12.18 5.62 44.47
CA ILE A 29 12.68 5.19 43.17
C ILE A 29 11.69 4.34 42.35
N VAL A 30 10.93 3.44 42.97
CA VAL A 30 9.97 2.59 42.24
C VAL A 30 8.81 3.40 41.66
N SER A 31 8.36 4.46 42.36
CA SER A 31 7.31 5.33 41.83
C SER A 31 7.77 6.10 40.59
N HIS A 32 9.01 6.60 40.60
CA HIS A 32 9.62 7.29 39.47
C HIS A 32 9.87 6.34 38.30
N LEU A 33 10.44 5.17 38.58
CA LEU A 33 10.68 4.13 37.59
C LEU A 33 9.38 3.68 36.92
N HIS A 34 8.35 3.37 37.71
CA HIS A 34 7.05 2.98 37.17
C HIS A 34 6.44 4.10 36.32
N SER A 35 6.47 5.35 36.80
CA SER A 35 5.96 6.49 36.03
C SER A 35 6.71 6.69 34.71
N ALA A 36 8.01 6.41 34.67
CA ALA A 36 8.82 6.54 33.45
C ALA A 36 8.57 5.38 32.47
N LEU A 37 8.30 4.17 32.98
CA LEU A 37 7.94 3.01 32.18
C LEU A 37 6.55 3.16 31.53
N VAL A 38 5.56 3.67 32.27
CA VAL A 38 4.16 3.86 31.81
C VAL A 38 4.02 4.83 30.62
N GLY A 39 5.08 5.56 30.24
CA GLY A 39 5.12 6.41 29.06
C GLY A 39 5.94 5.88 27.87
N ARG A 40 6.65 4.75 28.01
CA ARG A 40 7.59 4.24 26.99
C ARG A 40 7.50 2.72 26.76
N VAL A 41 6.75 2.01 27.57
CA VAL A 41 6.54 0.55 27.50
C VAL A 41 5.04 0.28 27.60
N ASP A 42 4.51 -0.58 26.72
CA ASP A 42 3.07 -0.74 26.52
C ASP A 42 2.34 -1.31 27.75
N ASP A 43 2.92 -2.31 28.42
CA ASP A 43 2.28 -2.94 29.60
C ASP A 43 3.30 -3.27 30.72
N THR A 44 3.26 -2.53 31.83
CA THR A 44 4.13 -2.72 32.99
C THR A 44 3.32 -3.19 34.18
N PHE A 45 3.62 -4.40 34.69
CA PHE A 45 3.05 -4.89 35.94
C PHE A 45 3.86 -4.40 37.13
N LYS A 46 3.20 -3.61 37.98
CA LYS A 46 3.71 -3.21 39.29
C LYS A 46 2.94 -3.93 40.37
N ASP A 47 3.66 -4.63 41.25
CA ASP A 47 3.06 -5.22 42.44
C ASP A 47 2.65 -4.11 43.44
N ASP A 48 1.40 -3.66 43.33
CA ASP A 48 0.81 -2.62 44.18
C ASP A 48 -0.05 -3.19 45.33
N GLU A 49 0.02 -4.50 45.60
CA GLU A 49 -0.72 -5.08 46.73
C GLU A 49 -0.22 -4.45 48.05
N THR A 50 -1.14 -3.75 48.71
CA THR A 50 -0.87 -2.99 49.95
C THR A 50 -0.87 -3.89 51.19
N ILE A 51 -1.23 -5.18 51.05
CA ILE A 51 -1.47 -6.10 52.16
C ILE A 51 -0.73 -7.43 51.88
N GLU A 52 0.24 -7.77 52.73
CA GLU A 52 0.91 -9.09 52.74
C GLU A 52 -0.08 -10.14 53.29
N ILE A 53 -0.94 -10.74 52.44
CA ILE A 53 -1.87 -11.79 52.87
C ILE A 53 -1.23 -13.17 52.67
N GLY A 54 -0.45 -13.63 53.66
CA GLY A 54 0.07 -14.99 53.74
C GLY A 54 1.47 -15.23 53.13
N ASP A 55 1.93 -16.48 53.21
CA ASP A 55 3.30 -16.91 52.83
C ASP A 55 3.45 -17.27 51.33
N THR A 56 2.39 -17.17 50.53
CA THR A 56 2.34 -17.68 49.14
C THR A 56 1.92 -16.59 48.17
N ILE A 57 2.71 -16.38 47.11
CA ILE A 57 2.39 -15.46 46.01
C ILE A 57 1.05 -15.85 45.37
N SER A 58 0.20 -14.87 45.06
CA SER A 58 -1.06 -15.07 44.33
C SER A 58 -0.81 -15.69 42.94
N GLU A 59 -1.77 -16.46 42.41
CA GLU A 59 -1.62 -17.01 41.05
C GLU A 59 -1.52 -15.90 39.99
N GLU A 60 -2.12 -14.74 40.25
CA GLU A 60 -2.07 -13.56 39.39
C GLU A 60 -0.63 -13.06 39.20
N ILE A 61 0.14 -12.91 40.28
CA ILE A 61 1.54 -12.47 40.21
C ILE A 61 2.41 -13.55 39.57
N LYS A 62 2.15 -14.85 39.84
CA LYS A 62 2.88 -15.94 39.17
C LYS A 62 2.64 -15.91 37.66
N GLU A 63 1.41 -15.65 37.23
CA GLU A 63 1.08 -15.50 35.82
C GLU A 63 1.73 -14.25 35.21
N ALA A 64 1.71 -13.12 35.92
CA ALA A 64 2.37 -11.89 35.49
C ALA A 64 3.87 -12.11 35.26
N ILE A 65 4.57 -12.75 36.20
CA ILE A 65 6.01 -13.06 36.07
C ILE A 65 6.26 -14.00 34.87
N ARG A 66 5.44 -15.04 34.66
CA ARG A 66 5.61 -15.99 33.54
C ARG A 66 5.35 -15.36 32.18
N ASN A 67 4.42 -14.42 32.11
CA ASN A 67 4.02 -13.77 30.87
C ASN A 67 4.76 -12.44 30.63
N SER A 68 5.77 -12.13 31.45
CA SER A 68 6.65 -10.96 31.28
C SER A 68 7.87 -11.29 30.43
N LYS A 69 8.34 -10.31 29.65
CA LYS A 69 9.61 -10.42 28.90
C LYS A 69 10.81 -9.98 29.74
N PHE A 70 10.59 -8.95 30.57
CA PHE A 70 11.57 -8.38 31.49
C PHE A 70 11.11 -8.47 32.96
N ALA A 71 12.06 -8.65 33.87
CA ALA A 71 11.87 -8.45 35.30
C ALA A 71 12.93 -7.50 35.86
N ILE A 72 12.48 -6.37 36.40
CA ILE A 72 13.31 -5.45 37.17
C ILE A 72 13.25 -5.87 38.64
N VAL A 73 14.39 -6.06 39.27
CA VAL A 73 14.46 -6.43 40.70
C VAL A 73 15.14 -5.30 41.47
N VAL A 74 14.37 -4.51 42.22
CA VAL A 74 14.88 -3.43 43.07
C VAL A 74 15.25 -4.00 44.43
N ILE A 75 16.56 -4.21 44.63
CA ILE A 75 17.12 -4.79 45.84
C ILE A 75 17.52 -3.67 46.79
N SER A 76 16.74 -3.50 47.85
CA SER A 76 16.98 -2.55 48.95
C SER A 76 17.52 -3.25 50.20
N LYS A 77 17.90 -2.46 51.22
CA LYS A 77 18.52 -2.93 52.47
C LYS A 77 17.69 -4.02 53.19
N ASP A 78 16.37 -3.89 53.21
CA ASP A 78 15.45 -4.80 53.90
C ASP A 78 14.69 -5.74 52.94
N TYR A 79 15.14 -5.87 51.69
CA TYR A 79 14.51 -6.74 50.68
C TYR A 79 14.31 -8.19 51.17
N VAL A 80 15.31 -8.76 51.84
CA VAL A 80 15.25 -10.14 52.36
C VAL A 80 14.43 -10.28 53.64
N SER A 81 13.87 -9.20 54.19
CA SER A 81 12.97 -9.30 55.35
C SER A 81 11.59 -9.84 54.96
N SER A 82 11.29 -9.89 53.66
CA SER A 82 10.01 -10.32 53.11
C SER A 82 10.14 -11.68 52.44
N THR A 83 9.41 -12.67 52.95
CA THR A 83 9.29 -13.99 52.31
C THR A 83 8.64 -13.87 50.93
N TRP A 84 7.76 -12.88 50.74
CA TRP A 84 7.13 -12.55 49.46
C TRP A 84 8.16 -12.15 48.40
N CYS A 85 8.97 -11.11 48.66
CA CYS A 85 10.04 -10.68 47.75
C CYS A 85 11.03 -11.83 47.44
N LEU A 86 11.35 -12.67 48.44
CA LEU A 86 12.24 -13.82 48.26
C LEU A 86 11.63 -14.92 47.38
N ASN A 87 10.32 -15.15 47.48
CA ASN A 87 9.60 -16.10 46.63
C ASN A 87 9.51 -15.59 45.18
N GLU A 88 9.27 -14.30 44.97
CA GLU A 88 9.25 -13.68 43.63
C GLU A 88 10.62 -13.80 42.98
N LEU A 89 11.67 -13.40 43.71
CA LEU A 89 13.04 -13.48 43.24
C LEU A 89 13.41 -14.92 42.88
N GLN A 90 12.99 -15.90 43.67
CA GLN A 90 13.23 -17.31 43.35
C GLN A 90 12.63 -17.68 41.99
N MET A 91 11.38 -17.30 41.75
CA MET A 91 10.67 -17.60 40.51
C MET A 91 11.29 -16.87 39.30
N ILE A 92 11.57 -15.58 39.45
CA ILE A 92 12.25 -14.76 38.44
C ILE A 92 13.59 -15.40 38.06
N MET A 93 14.41 -15.79 39.04
CA MET A 93 15.71 -16.39 38.78
C MET A 93 15.64 -17.82 38.21
N ASP A 94 14.54 -18.56 38.46
CA ASP A 94 14.31 -19.86 37.84
C ASP A 94 13.90 -19.72 36.36
N LEU A 95 13.12 -18.71 36.00
CA LEU A 95 12.80 -18.37 34.59
C LEU A 95 14.00 -17.78 33.85
N HIS A 96 14.77 -16.91 34.51
CA HIS A 96 16.02 -16.38 33.99
C HIS A 96 17.03 -17.47 33.64
N LYS A 97 17.18 -18.48 34.53
CA LYS A 97 18.04 -19.64 34.27
C LYS A 97 17.63 -20.41 33.00
N LYS A 98 16.33 -20.43 32.69
CA LYS A 98 15.77 -21.07 31.48
C LYS A 98 15.81 -20.17 30.25
N LYS A 99 16.38 -18.96 30.35
CA LYS A 99 16.38 -17.91 29.30
C LYS A 99 14.96 -17.51 28.85
N GLN A 100 13.97 -17.63 29.74
CA GLN A 100 12.58 -17.27 29.46
C GLN A 100 12.21 -15.86 29.91
N LEU A 101 13.07 -15.22 30.72
CA LEU A 101 12.84 -13.90 31.30
C LEU A 101 14.19 -13.18 31.43
N LEU A 102 14.28 -11.96 30.88
CA LEU A 102 15.45 -11.10 31.11
C LEU A 102 15.34 -10.44 32.47
N VAL A 103 16.46 -10.32 33.18
CA VAL A 103 16.49 -9.80 34.55
C VAL A 103 17.47 -8.64 34.63
N LEU A 104 17.00 -7.51 35.16
CA LEU A 104 17.81 -6.33 35.43
C LEU A 104 17.74 -6.00 36.93
N PRO A 105 18.78 -6.32 37.72
CA PRO A 105 18.83 -5.93 39.11
C PRO A 105 19.20 -4.45 39.26
N ILE A 106 18.50 -3.77 40.18
CA ILE A 106 18.83 -2.43 40.66
C ILE A 106 19.26 -2.58 42.12
N PHE A 107 20.54 -2.36 42.40
CA PHE A 107 21.10 -2.37 43.75
C PHE A 107 20.92 -0.99 44.36
N TYR A 108 19.81 -0.80 45.08
CA TYR A 108 19.40 0.49 45.63
C TYR A 108 19.93 0.66 47.06
N ASP A 109 20.97 1.49 47.18
CA ASP A 109 21.73 1.78 48.40
C ASP A 109 22.30 0.53 49.09
N VAL A 110 22.66 -0.46 48.28
CA VAL A 110 23.24 -1.73 48.73
C VAL A 110 24.42 -2.15 47.86
N VAL A 111 25.35 -2.89 48.45
CA VAL A 111 26.51 -3.44 47.73
C VAL A 111 26.11 -4.75 47.05
N PRO A 112 26.27 -4.91 45.72
CA PRO A 112 25.95 -6.16 45.00
C PRO A 112 26.66 -7.40 45.59
N SER A 113 27.90 -7.23 46.06
CA SER A 113 28.69 -8.28 46.72
C SER A 113 28.03 -8.77 48.02
N ASP A 114 27.40 -7.89 48.80
CA ASP A 114 26.71 -8.28 50.03
C ASP A 114 25.44 -9.06 49.73
N VAL A 115 24.73 -8.75 48.64
CA VAL A 115 23.61 -9.54 48.14
C VAL A 115 24.07 -10.93 47.70
N LYS A 116 25.14 -10.98 46.88
CA LYS A 116 25.70 -12.22 46.31
C LYS A 116 26.21 -13.18 47.38
N HIS A 117 26.81 -12.66 48.44
CA HIS A 117 27.38 -13.44 49.55
C HIS A 117 26.51 -13.45 50.81
N GLN A 118 25.31 -12.87 50.76
CA GLN A 118 24.33 -12.77 51.85
C GLN A 118 24.93 -12.24 53.17
N ARG A 119 25.69 -11.15 53.07
CA ARG A 119 26.36 -10.47 54.20
C ARG A 119 25.46 -9.39 54.81
N GLY A 120 25.72 -9.04 56.07
CA GLY A 120 24.98 -7.97 56.77
C GLY A 120 23.47 -8.22 56.79
N THR A 121 22.70 -7.24 56.30
CA THR A 121 21.22 -7.27 56.28
C THR A 121 20.66 -8.36 55.37
N PHE A 122 21.44 -8.86 54.41
CA PHE A 122 21.08 -9.94 53.49
C PHE A 122 21.19 -11.35 54.10
N SER A 123 21.59 -11.45 55.37
CA SER A 123 21.65 -12.71 56.10
C SER A 123 20.26 -13.34 56.30
N LEU A 124 20.09 -14.57 55.79
CA LEU A 124 18.88 -15.36 55.98
C LEU A 124 18.85 -16.16 57.30
N ARG A 125 19.71 -15.84 58.28
CA ARG A 125 19.75 -16.52 59.60
C ARG A 125 18.40 -16.50 60.30
N ARG A 126 17.62 -15.42 60.13
CA ARG A 126 16.27 -15.28 60.71
C ARG A 126 15.27 -16.36 60.27
N TYR A 127 15.56 -17.06 59.17
CA TYR A 127 14.72 -18.14 58.63
C TYR A 127 15.34 -19.54 58.82
N GLN A 128 16.53 -19.64 59.45
CA GLN A 128 17.14 -20.93 59.72
C GLN A 128 16.46 -21.62 60.91
N PRO A 129 16.01 -22.88 60.76
CA PRO A 129 15.57 -23.67 61.91
C PRO A 129 16.74 -23.96 62.86
N SER A 130 16.45 -24.17 64.15
CA SER A 130 17.45 -24.63 65.11
C SER A 130 18.04 -25.99 64.67
N MET A 131 19.33 -26.18 64.89
CA MET A 131 20.18 -27.13 64.15
C MET A 131 20.02 -28.60 64.57
N VAL A 132 18.80 -29.08 64.86
CA VAL A 132 18.53 -30.50 65.15
C VAL A 132 17.67 -31.09 64.04
N MET A 133 18.32 -31.52 62.95
CA MET A 133 17.67 -31.94 61.70
C MET A 133 16.72 -33.14 61.86
N ARG A 134 16.88 -33.94 62.92
CA ARG A 134 16.01 -35.08 63.27
C ARG A 134 14.72 -34.71 64.02
N LEU A 135 14.61 -33.49 64.56
CA LEU A 135 13.46 -33.04 65.37
C LEU A 135 12.60 -31.98 64.68
N LEU A 136 12.92 -31.59 63.44
CA LEU A 136 12.18 -30.55 62.72
C LEU A 136 10.77 -31.02 62.34
N SER A 137 9.79 -30.20 62.71
CA SER A 137 8.41 -30.25 62.23
C SER A 137 8.36 -30.18 60.70
N SER A 138 7.25 -30.64 60.10
CA SER A 138 7.03 -30.55 58.64
C SER A 138 7.21 -29.11 58.11
N LYS A 139 6.74 -28.11 58.88
CA LYS A 139 6.85 -26.68 58.58
C LYS A 139 8.29 -26.15 58.62
N GLU A 140 9.13 -26.66 59.52
CA GLU A 140 10.54 -26.27 59.59
C GLU A 140 11.37 -26.88 58.45
N ARG A 141 11.02 -28.09 57.99
CA ARG A 141 11.67 -28.71 56.82
C ARG A 141 11.35 -27.98 55.53
N THR A 142 10.10 -27.55 55.34
CA THR A 142 9.70 -26.75 54.17
C THR A 142 10.40 -25.40 54.17
N MET A 143 10.45 -24.70 55.32
CA MET A 143 11.20 -23.45 55.46
C MET A 143 12.69 -23.62 55.14
N ALA A 144 13.34 -24.67 55.66
CA ALA A 144 14.74 -24.95 55.33
C ALA A 144 14.97 -25.17 53.82
N ALA A 145 14.02 -25.79 53.12
CA ALA A 145 14.08 -25.96 51.67
C ALA A 145 13.91 -24.62 50.93
N HIS A 146 13.00 -23.75 51.36
CA HIS A 146 12.84 -22.39 50.84
C HIS A 146 14.12 -21.56 51.03
N VAL A 147 14.71 -21.57 52.24
CA VAL A 147 15.96 -20.84 52.53
C VAL A 147 17.09 -21.26 51.59
N ARG A 148 17.22 -22.56 51.27
CA ARG A 148 18.21 -23.03 50.28
C ARG A 148 17.96 -22.45 48.88
N LYS A 149 16.70 -22.40 48.45
CA LYS A 149 16.32 -21.82 47.15
C LYS A 149 16.54 -20.30 47.11
N TRP A 150 16.17 -19.59 48.18
CA TRP A 150 16.39 -18.15 48.33
C TRP A 150 17.87 -17.77 48.31
N ARG A 151 18.73 -18.52 49.02
CA ARG A 151 20.20 -18.32 48.95
C ARG A 151 20.71 -18.43 47.52
N LYS A 152 20.23 -19.44 46.78
CA LYS A 152 20.60 -19.66 45.39
C LYS A 152 20.14 -18.50 44.49
N ALA A 153 18.92 -18.01 44.69
CA ALA A 153 18.37 -16.88 43.95
C ALA A 153 19.15 -15.58 44.22
N LEU A 154 19.41 -15.26 45.49
CA LEU A 154 20.22 -14.10 45.91
C LEU A 154 21.66 -14.15 45.37
N THR A 155 22.29 -15.33 45.43
CA THR A 155 23.64 -15.52 44.86
C THR A 155 23.66 -15.28 43.36
N ARG A 156 22.63 -15.74 42.64
CA ARG A 156 22.53 -15.53 41.19
C ARG A 156 22.28 -14.08 40.85
N VAL A 157 21.26 -13.46 41.45
CA VAL A 157 20.89 -12.07 41.12
C VAL A 157 22.03 -11.10 41.46
N GLY A 158 22.76 -11.32 42.56
CA GLY A 158 23.95 -10.53 42.90
C GLY A 158 25.15 -10.78 41.97
N GLY A 159 25.09 -11.77 41.09
CA GLY A 159 26.06 -12.01 40.03
C GLY A 159 25.60 -11.54 38.65
N VAL A 160 24.34 -11.11 38.49
CA VAL A 160 23.83 -10.52 37.24
C VAL A 160 24.28 -9.07 37.16
N SER A 161 24.70 -8.64 35.97
CA SER A 161 25.03 -7.23 35.73
C SER A 161 23.78 -6.36 35.89
N GLY A 162 23.89 -5.29 36.66
CA GLY A 162 22.76 -4.42 37.01
C GLY A 162 23.19 -2.98 37.26
N LYS A 163 22.24 -2.14 37.69
CA LYS A 163 22.51 -0.74 38.04
C LYS A 163 22.74 -0.60 39.54
N ASP A 164 23.82 0.07 39.93
CA ASP A 164 24.15 0.39 41.33
C ASP A 164 23.82 1.87 41.57
N SER A 165 22.85 2.17 42.45
CA SER A 165 22.41 3.55 42.70
C SER A 165 23.55 4.44 43.20
N ARG A 166 24.54 3.85 43.89
CA ARG A 166 25.65 4.55 44.51
C ARG A 166 26.72 4.98 43.49
N ALA A 167 26.72 4.35 42.32
CA ALA A 167 27.60 4.70 41.20
C ALA A 167 26.93 5.69 40.22
N CYS A 168 25.64 5.97 40.39
CA CYS A 168 24.89 6.88 39.54
C CYS A 168 25.01 8.32 40.05
N LYS A 169 24.96 9.29 39.13
CA LYS A 169 25.03 10.72 39.47
C LYS A 169 23.82 11.18 40.29
N ASP A 170 22.63 10.76 39.87
CA ASP A 170 21.35 11.01 40.51
C ASP A 170 20.32 9.95 40.09
N GLU A 171 19.24 9.83 40.85
CA GLU A 171 18.19 8.83 40.62
C GLU A 171 17.45 9.03 39.29
N ALA A 172 17.26 10.28 38.86
CA ALA A 172 16.52 10.59 37.64
C ALA A 172 17.27 10.06 36.41
N THR A 173 18.58 10.33 36.34
CA THR A 173 19.45 9.84 35.27
C THR A 173 19.50 8.31 35.26
N MET A 174 19.56 7.67 36.44
CA MET A 174 19.53 6.21 36.55
C MET A 174 18.21 5.63 36.00
N VAL A 175 17.07 6.24 36.34
CA VAL A 175 15.75 5.81 35.83
C VAL A 175 15.70 5.95 34.32
N ASP A 176 16.14 7.08 33.77
CA ASP A 176 16.15 7.31 32.32
C ASP A 176 17.00 6.25 31.58
N ASP A 177 18.22 5.98 32.08
CA ASP A 177 19.11 4.93 31.57
C ASP A 177 18.45 3.55 31.56
N ILE A 178 17.75 3.20 32.65
CA ILE A 178 17.09 1.89 32.80
C ILE A 178 15.96 1.76 31.78
N VAL A 179 15.11 2.77 31.68
CA VAL A 179 13.97 2.76 30.78
C VAL A 179 14.46 2.69 29.33
N GLU A 180 15.51 3.43 28.97
CA GLU A 180 16.11 3.36 27.64
C GLU A 180 16.69 1.98 27.33
N HIS A 181 17.40 1.37 28.28
CA HIS A 181 17.95 0.03 28.12
C HIS A 181 16.84 -1.00 27.85
N ILE A 182 15.76 -0.97 28.64
CA ILE A 182 14.64 -1.90 28.51
C ILE A 182 13.91 -1.71 27.18
N ALA A 183 13.62 -0.47 26.79
CA ALA A 183 12.97 -0.17 25.52
C ALA A 183 13.78 -0.69 24.32
N ARG A 184 15.11 -0.56 24.36
CA ARG A 184 16.00 -1.07 23.31
C ARG A 184 15.91 -2.58 23.17
N GLU A 185 15.98 -3.30 24.28
CA GLU A 185 15.92 -4.77 24.27
C GLU A 185 14.54 -5.28 23.83
N LEU A 186 13.44 -4.67 24.31
CA LEU A 186 12.09 -5.01 23.86
C LEU A 186 11.91 -4.79 22.35
N THR A 187 12.46 -3.71 21.80
CA THR A 187 12.45 -3.43 20.36
C THR A 187 13.24 -4.49 19.58
N SER A 188 14.40 -4.91 20.09
CA SER A 188 15.24 -5.93 19.45
C SER A 188 14.60 -7.33 19.42
N MET A 189 13.65 -7.59 20.32
CA MET A 189 12.94 -8.88 20.43
C MET A 189 11.73 -8.99 19.51
N GLN A 190 11.30 -7.90 18.87
CA GLN A 190 10.22 -7.98 17.88
C GLN A 190 10.77 -8.66 16.61
N PRO A 191 10.21 -9.81 16.19
CA PRO A 191 10.56 -10.39 14.91
C PRO A 191 10.30 -9.38 13.79
N LEU A 192 11.32 -9.08 13.00
CA LEU A 192 11.15 -8.42 11.72
C LEU A 192 10.50 -9.43 10.76
N GLU A 193 9.18 -9.57 10.80
CA GLU A 193 8.46 -10.20 9.70
C GLU A 193 8.46 -9.25 8.51
N MET A 194 9.57 -9.22 7.78
CA MET A 194 9.52 -9.02 6.34
C MET A 194 10.13 -10.26 5.73
N GLY A 195 9.27 -11.20 5.36
CA GLY A 195 9.63 -12.18 4.34
C GLY A 195 10.15 -11.42 3.12
N ASP A 196 11.04 -12.06 2.37
CA ASP A 196 11.67 -11.54 1.15
C ASP A 196 10.69 -10.69 0.32
N ILE A 197 10.80 -9.36 0.40
CA ILE A 197 9.85 -8.44 -0.25
C ILE A 197 10.27 -8.32 -1.71
N VAL A 198 9.46 -8.92 -2.55
CA VAL A 198 9.64 -9.02 -3.99
C VAL A 198 9.60 -7.65 -4.68
N GLY A 199 10.47 -7.44 -5.68
CA GLY A 199 10.45 -6.28 -6.57
C GLY A 199 11.02 -4.99 -5.96
N MET A 200 11.73 -5.08 -4.83
CA MET A 200 12.19 -3.90 -4.11
C MET A 200 13.55 -3.36 -4.59
N ASP A 201 14.39 -4.20 -5.17
CA ASP A 201 15.78 -3.86 -5.55
C ASP A 201 15.85 -2.63 -6.46
N ALA A 202 15.03 -2.59 -7.52
CA ALA A 202 15.00 -1.48 -8.46
C ALA A 202 14.53 -0.15 -7.82
N HIS A 203 13.68 -0.20 -6.81
CA HIS A 203 13.26 0.98 -6.06
C HIS A 203 14.36 1.46 -5.12
N MET A 204 15.04 0.52 -4.44
CA MET A 204 16.14 0.87 -3.51
C MET A 204 17.36 1.39 -4.24
N GLU A 205 17.71 0.86 -5.41
CA GLU A 205 18.82 1.38 -6.23
C GLU A 205 18.65 2.88 -6.57
N GLN A 206 17.41 3.35 -6.74
CA GLN A 206 17.09 4.75 -7.01
C GLN A 206 17.00 5.59 -5.73
N ILE A 207 16.46 5.03 -4.64
CA ILE A 207 16.14 5.77 -3.42
C ILE A 207 17.35 5.82 -2.45
N GLU A 208 18.11 4.75 -2.30
CA GLU A 208 19.22 4.67 -1.34
C GLU A 208 20.29 5.76 -1.52
N PRO A 209 20.75 6.10 -2.74
CA PRO A 209 21.71 7.19 -2.94
C PRO A 209 21.16 8.55 -2.48
N LEU A 210 19.84 8.73 -2.55
CA LEU A 210 19.18 9.97 -2.11
C LEU A 210 19.12 10.06 -0.58
N LEU A 211 19.12 8.91 0.09
CA LEU A 211 19.11 8.76 1.55
C LEU A 211 20.50 8.80 2.17
N ASP A 212 21.58 8.87 1.37
CA ASP A 212 22.93 8.99 1.91
C ASP A 212 23.04 10.22 2.82
N MET A 213 23.14 9.95 4.12
CA MET A 213 23.19 10.94 5.18
C MET A 213 24.61 11.49 5.39
N ASP A 214 25.63 10.77 4.93
CA ASP A 214 27.05 11.12 5.12
C ASP A 214 27.62 11.84 3.90
N SER A 215 26.76 12.15 2.92
CA SER A 215 27.08 12.98 1.77
C SER A 215 27.78 14.28 2.18
N ALA A 216 28.85 14.63 1.47
CA ALA A 216 29.66 15.81 1.73
C ALA A 216 28.86 17.15 1.66
N THR A 217 27.68 17.13 1.04
CA THR A 217 26.82 18.32 0.86
C THR A 217 26.06 18.71 2.13
N ASN A 218 25.85 17.78 3.07
CA ASN A 218 25.08 17.98 4.32
C ASN A 218 23.75 18.73 4.11
N ASP A 219 23.13 18.53 2.95
CA ASP A 219 21.92 19.22 2.52
C ASP A 219 20.67 18.58 3.13
N VAL A 220 19.54 19.29 3.09
CA VAL A 220 18.24 18.77 3.49
C VAL A 220 17.47 18.35 2.24
N ARG A 221 17.05 17.08 2.17
CA ARG A 221 16.30 16.56 1.02
C ARG A 221 14.91 16.10 1.43
N MET A 222 13.93 16.49 0.62
CA MET A 222 12.58 15.95 0.65
C MET A 222 12.37 15.09 -0.58
N ILE A 223 11.95 13.84 -0.37
CA ILE A 223 11.78 12.80 -1.39
C ILE A 223 10.29 12.44 -1.40
N GLY A 224 9.63 12.66 -2.53
CA GLY A 224 8.23 12.29 -2.71
C GLY A 224 8.13 10.93 -3.38
N ILE A 225 7.43 9.97 -2.77
CA ILE A 225 7.10 8.68 -3.35
C ILE A 225 5.63 8.73 -3.76
N TRP A 226 5.38 8.63 -5.07
CA TRP A 226 4.06 8.84 -5.66
C TRP A 226 3.61 7.64 -6.49
N GLY A 227 2.30 7.41 -6.56
CA GLY A 227 1.68 6.34 -7.35
C GLY A 227 0.34 5.88 -6.79
N MET A 228 -0.30 4.94 -7.49
CA MET A 228 -1.66 4.46 -7.21
C MET A 228 -1.82 3.89 -5.78
N GLY A 229 -3.05 3.93 -5.25
CA GLY A 229 -3.39 3.26 -4.00
C GLY A 229 -3.05 1.77 -4.05
N GLY A 230 -2.43 1.23 -2.99
CA GLY A 230 -2.08 -0.19 -2.89
C GLY A 230 -0.85 -0.66 -3.69
N ILE A 231 -0.13 0.26 -4.35
CA ILE A 231 1.06 -0.04 -5.17
C ILE A 231 2.34 -0.38 -4.35
N GLY A 232 2.35 -0.13 -3.04
CA GLY A 232 3.51 -0.44 -2.18
C GLY A 232 4.36 0.75 -1.74
N LYS A 233 3.91 2.00 -1.93
CA LYS A 233 4.61 3.22 -1.48
C LYS A 233 5.03 3.17 0.00
N THR A 234 4.10 2.82 0.88
CA THR A 234 4.34 2.67 2.32
C THR A 234 5.40 1.62 2.62
N THR A 235 5.39 0.51 1.88
CA THR A 235 6.38 -0.56 2.03
C THR A 235 7.77 -0.08 1.63
N ILE A 236 7.89 0.61 0.49
CA ILE A 236 9.14 1.23 0.03
C ILE A 236 9.65 2.22 1.08
N ALA A 237 8.79 3.14 1.54
CA ALA A 237 9.17 4.15 2.53
C ALA A 237 9.61 3.55 3.87
N LYS A 238 9.00 2.45 4.30
CA LYS A 238 9.41 1.72 5.51
C LYS A 238 10.78 1.08 5.38
N ILE A 239 11.09 0.47 4.23
CA ILE A 239 12.40 -0.16 3.98
C ILE A 239 13.48 0.92 3.88
N ALA A 240 13.23 1.95 3.09
CA ALA A 240 14.06 3.16 3.01
C ALA A 240 14.29 3.79 4.39
N GLY A 241 13.23 3.90 5.19
CA GLY A 241 13.26 4.42 6.56
C GLY A 241 14.01 3.55 7.56
N ARG A 242 14.16 2.24 7.30
CA ARG A 242 14.91 1.28 8.13
C ARG A 242 16.40 1.31 7.83
N ASN A 243 16.78 1.45 6.55
CA ASN A 243 18.18 1.55 6.14
C ASN A 243 18.82 2.85 6.64
N GLY A 244 18.01 3.87 6.95
CA GLY A 244 18.45 5.03 7.71
C GLY A 244 18.44 4.77 9.23
N LEU A 245 19.59 5.00 9.86
CA LEU A 245 19.95 4.53 11.20
C LEU A 245 18.83 4.63 12.29
N PRO A 246 18.61 3.56 13.08
CA PRO A 246 17.75 3.56 14.28
C PRO A 246 18.11 4.62 15.34
N GLY A 247 19.33 5.16 15.30
CA GLY A 247 19.78 6.22 16.21
C GLY A 247 19.05 7.56 16.01
N LEU A 248 18.70 7.91 14.77
CA LEU A 248 18.05 9.18 14.42
C LEU A 248 16.55 9.16 14.74
N GLN A 249 15.88 8.02 14.53
CA GLN A 249 14.51 7.81 14.99
C GLN A 249 14.41 7.97 16.51
N ARG A 250 15.42 7.48 17.24
CA ARG A 250 15.53 7.63 18.70
C ARG A 250 15.73 9.09 19.12
N GLU A 251 16.58 9.84 18.43
CA GLU A 251 16.81 11.27 18.70
C GLU A 251 15.56 12.11 18.38
N LEU A 252 14.84 11.80 17.30
CA LEU A 252 13.56 12.42 16.98
C LEU A 252 12.51 12.14 18.07
N LEU A 253 12.31 10.87 18.43
CA LEU A 253 11.31 10.45 19.42
C LEU A 253 11.61 11.01 20.81
N SER A 254 12.87 11.00 21.25
CA SER A 254 13.26 11.58 22.55
C SER A 254 13.03 13.09 22.60
N ASN A 255 13.30 13.83 21.51
CA ASN A 255 13.08 15.27 21.44
C ASN A 255 11.60 15.66 21.28
N ILE A 256 10.77 14.83 20.64
CA ILE A 256 9.33 15.06 20.47
C ILE A 256 8.53 14.61 21.71
N LEU A 257 8.81 13.43 22.27
CA LEU A 257 8.05 12.79 23.36
C LEU A 257 8.63 13.07 24.77
N GLY A 258 9.88 13.54 24.89
CA GLY A 258 10.57 13.66 26.18
C GLY A 258 10.10 14.78 27.13
N LYS A 259 9.11 15.59 26.77
CA LYS A 259 8.56 16.65 27.64
C LYS A 259 7.03 16.66 27.55
N LYS A 260 6.34 16.88 28.69
CA LYS A 260 4.90 17.18 28.72
C LYS A 260 4.60 18.20 27.62
N GLN A 261 3.93 17.75 26.58
CA GLN A 261 3.64 18.62 25.44
C GLN A 261 2.67 19.69 25.93
N ALA A 262 3.00 20.96 25.67
CA ALA A 262 2.07 22.05 25.89
C ALA A 262 0.79 21.74 25.11
N ASN A 263 -0.38 22.00 25.69
CA ASN A 263 -1.67 21.74 25.04
C ASN A 263 -1.69 22.45 23.67
N ILE A 264 -1.54 21.69 22.58
CA ILE A 264 -1.50 22.24 21.22
C ILE A 264 -2.94 22.48 20.80
N SER A 265 -3.48 23.63 21.21
CA SER A 265 -4.84 24.05 20.83
C SER A 265 -4.88 24.78 19.49
N ASP A 266 -3.73 25.02 18.86
CA ASP A 266 -3.58 25.90 17.70
C ASP A 266 -2.52 25.35 16.72
N LYS A 267 -2.90 25.25 15.44
CA LYS A 267 -2.09 24.73 14.33
C LYS A 267 -0.80 25.51 14.16
N GLU A 268 -0.84 26.85 14.26
CA GLU A 268 0.34 27.68 14.04
C GLU A 268 1.39 27.50 15.14
N LYS A 269 0.93 27.38 16.40
CA LYS A 269 1.80 27.02 17.53
C LYS A 269 2.42 25.63 17.36
N GLY A 270 1.64 24.67 16.86
CA GLY A 270 2.14 23.33 16.52
C GLY A 270 3.24 23.38 15.47
N CYS A 271 3.02 24.10 14.36
CA CYS A 271 3.99 24.30 13.29
C CYS A 271 5.30 24.91 13.81
N ASN A 272 5.20 26.01 14.56
CA ASN A 272 6.35 26.70 15.12
C ASN A 272 7.12 25.84 16.12
N LEU A 273 6.43 25.01 16.90
CA LEU A 273 7.05 24.06 17.82
C LEU A 273 7.82 22.98 17.07
N ILE A 274 7.21 22.32 16.07
CA ILE A 274 7.85 21.30 15.25
C ILE A 274 9.10 21.90 14.58
N LYS A 275 8.93 23.05 13.90
CA LYS A 275 10.03 23.76 13.25
C LYS A 275 11.16 24.09 14.22
N SER A 276 10.86 24.65 15.38
CA SER A 276 11.89 25.03 16.36
C SER A 276 12.68 23.83 16.90
N LYS A 277 12.02 22.68 17.07
CA LYS A 277 12.66 21.44 17.51
C LYS A 277 13.50 20.79 16.42
N LEU A 278 12.99 20.72 15.20
CA LEU A 278 13.64 19.97 14.11
C LEU A 278 14.71 20.77 13.37
N LYS A 279 14.68 22.11 13.41
CA LYS A 279 15.61 22.99 12.66
C LYS A 279 17.09 22.78 12.98
N LYS A 280 17.41 22.22 14.15
CA LYS A 280 18.81 21.95 14.57
C LYS A 280 19.17 20.46 14.57
N LEU A 281 18.20 19.60 14.28
CA LEU A 281 18.37 18.15 14.35
C LEU A 281 18.53 17.60 12.94
N LYS A 282 19.53 16.74 12.76
CA LYS A 282 19.62 15.86 11.60
C LYS A 282 18.58 14.76 11.81
N VAL A 283 17.63 14.61 10.89
CA VAL A 283 16.52 13.65 11.06
C VAL A 283 16.26 12.85 9.80
N LEU A 284 15.76 11.62 9.98
CA LEU A 284 15.06 10.87 8.95
C LEU A 284 13.59 10.79 9.33
N LEU A 285 12.72 11.45 8.55
CA LEU A 285 11.28 11.54 8.81
C LEU A 285 10.51 10.89 7.66
N VAL A 286 9.55 10.03 7.97
CA VAL A 286 8.62 9.46 6.99
C VAL A 286 7.22 9.99 7.27
N LEU A 287 6.65 10.71 6.30
CA LEU A 287 5.25 11.13 6.28
C LEU A 287 4.51 10.19 5.32
N ASP A 288 3.73 9.27 5.88
CA ASP A 288 3.03 8.24 5.11
C ASP A 288 1.58 8.64 4.80
N ASP A 289 1.14 8.37 3.58
CA ASP A 289 -0.21 8.59 3.02
C ASP A 289 -0.72 10.02 3.21
N VAL A 290 0.11 11.01 2.86
CA VAL A 290 -0.28 12.42 2.87
C VAL A 290 -1.30 12.67 1.75
N ASP A 291 -2.49 13.14 2.12
CA ASP A 291 -3.64 13.26 1.20
C ASP A 291 -4.15 14.70 1.02
N ASN A 292 -3.62 15.68 1.75
CA ASN A 292 -3.98 17.09 1.57
C ASN A 292 -2.84 18.07 1.91
N GLU A 293 -2.95 19.30 1.40
CA GLU A 293 -1.95 20.35 1.61
C GLU A 293 -1.85 20.80 3.08
N GLU A 294 -2.95 20.73 3.83
CA GLU A 294 -2.99 21.15 5.24
C GLU A 294 -2.10 20.28 6.12
N GLN A 295 -2.04 18.96 5.87
CA GLN A 295 -1.12 18.05 6.53
C GLN A 295 0.34 18.43 6.26
N LEU A 296 0.70 18.76 5.02
CA LEU A 296 2.05 19.19 4.66
C LEU A 296 2.41 20.52 5.32
N LEU A 297 1.50 21.50 5.27
CA LEU A 297 1.68 22.79 5.92
C LEU A 297 1.87 22.65 7.44
N ALA A 298 1.22 21.66 8.06
CA ALA A 298 1.31 21.39 9.49
C ALA A 298 2.60 20.65 9.90
N LEU A 299 3.11 19.75 9.06
CA LEU A 299 4.15 18.79 9.44
C LEU A 299 5.52 19.05 8.78
N ALA A 300 5.54 19.44 7.51
CA ALA A 300 6.77 19.56 6.72
C ALA A 300 6.59 20.48 5.49
N LYS A 301 6.28 21.76 5.73
CA LYS A 301 6.03 22.72 4.64
C LYS A 301 7.20 22.86 3.66
N ASP A 302 8.42 22.92 4.18
CA ASP A 302 9.63 23.13 3.38
C ASP A 302 10.88 22.65 4.14
N THR A 303 12.01 22.58 3.43
CA THR A 303 13.29 22.09 3.97
C THR A 303 13.86 22.95 5.10
N SER A 304 13.43 24.22 5.27
CA SER A 304 13.92 25.11 6.33
C SER A 304 13.49 24.69 7.74
N TRP A 305 12.61 23.69 7.84
CA TRP A 305 12.14 23.12 9.10
C TRP A 305 13.13 22.14 9.73
N PHE A 306 14.11 21.66 8.97
CA PHE A 306 14.97 20.56 9.37
C PHE A 306 16.44 20.99 9.42
N GLY A 307 17.21 20.36 10.30
CA GLY A 307 18.64 20.60 10.41
C GLY A 307 19.42 20.04 9.22
N PRO A 308 20.65 20.52 8.98
CA PRO A 308 21.53 20.03 7.93
C PRO A 308 21.67 18.50 7.94
N GLY A 309 21.73 17.91 6.74
CA GLY A 309 21.84 16.46 6.55
C GLY A 309 20.53 15.70 6.72
N SER A 310 19.38 16.36 6.90
CA SER A 310 18.09 15.68 7.10
C SER A 310 17.52 15.08 5.82
N ARG A 311 16.74 14.00 5.95
CA ARG A 311 16.01 13.33 4.87
C ARG A 311 14.56 13.17 5.27
N ILE A 312 13.66 13.60 4.41
CA ILE A 312 12.22 13.55 4.64
C ILE A 312 11.61 12.79 3.48
N ILE A 313 10.94 11.68 3.76
CA ILE A 313 10.23 10.87 2.78
C ILE A 313 8.74 11.18 2.94
N ILE A 314 8.08 11.51 1.84
CA ILE A 314 6.64 11.75 1.78
C ILE A 314 6.03 10.74 0.84
N THR A 315 5.10 9.91 1.30
CA THR A 315 4.32 9.05 0.40
C THR A 315 2.96 9.70 0.14
N THR A 316 2.52 9.68 -1.11
CA THR A 316 1.21 10.23 -1.49
C THR A 316 0.67 9.59 -2.77
N ARG A 317 -0.63 9.74 -3.00
CA ARG A 317 -1.31 9.38 -4.25
C ARG A 317 -1.46 10.58 -5.18
N ASP A 318 -1.24 11.79 -4.67
CA ASP A 318 -1.44 13.05 -5.38
C ASP A 318 -0.11 13.77 -5.66
N LEU A 319 0.29 13.77 -6.93
CA LEU A 319 1.48 14.44 -7.41
C LEU A 319 1.41 15.97 -7.21
N GLY A 320 0.19 16.53 -7.21
CA GLY A 320 -0.05 17.95 -6.96
C GLY A 320 0.49 18.39 -5.60
N LEU A 321 0.37 17.55 -4.56
CA LEU A 321 0.90 17.82 -3.23
C LEU A 321 2.43 17.90 -3.20
N LEU A 322 3.11 17.09 -4.02
CA LEU A 322 4.57 17.13 -4.14
C LEU A 322 5.04 18.39 -4.89
N HIS A 323 4.28 18.82 -5.90
CA HIS A 323 4.52 20.09 -6.59
C HIS A 323 4.25 21.31 -5.69
N PHE A 324 3.25 21.26 -4.82
CA PHE A 324 2.94 22.30 -3.83
C PHE A 324 4.16 22.60 -2.94
N CYS A 325 4.82 21.56 -2.44
CA CYS A 325 6.05 21.68 -1.65
C CYS A 325 7.32 21.90 -2.50
N ARG A 326 7.18 22.06 -3.83
CA ARG A 326 8.27 22.25 -4.80
C ARG A 326 9.35 21.16 -4.70
N LEU A 327 8.95 19.92 -4.44
CA LEU A 327 9.88 18.81 -4.38
C LEU A 327 10.55 18.62 -5.74
N ARG A 328 11.88 18.55 -5.72
CA ARG A 328 12.69 18.26 -6.91
C ARG A 328 12.87 16.77 -7.15
N ILE A 329 12.72 15.97 -6.09
CA ILE A 329 12.99 14.54 -6.09
C ILE A 329 11.67 13.82 -5.90
N VAL A 330 11.14 13.27 -6.98
CA VAL A 330 9.90 12.49 -6.99
C VAL A 330 10.19 11.13 -7.60
N HIS A 331 9.87 10.08 -6.85
CA HIS A 331 9.96 8.69 -7.24
C HIS A 331 8.57 8.16 -7.57
N HIS A 332 8.31 7.85 -8.84
CA HIS A 332 7.08 7.19 -9.26
C HIS A 332 7.21 5.68 -9.05
N VAL A 333 6.25 5.10 -8.32
CA VAL A 333 6.21 3.66 -8.08
C VAL A 333 5.47 2.96 -9.21
N ASN A 334 6.18 2.09 -9.92
CA ASN A 334 5.62 1.29 -10.99
C ASN A 334 4.95 0.02 -10.46
N PHE A 335 4.09 -0.59 -11.28
CA PHE A 335 3.55 -1.93 -11.04
C PHE A 335 4.65 -2.98 -11.01
N LEU A 336 4.40 -4.07 -10.27
CA LEU A 336 5.28 -5.22 -10.30
C LEU A 336 5.32 -5.83 -11.71
N GLY A 337 6.51 -6.28 -12.11
CA GLY A 337 6.68 -7.07 -13.32
C GLY A 337 5.89 -8.37 -13.26
N HIS A 338 5.68 -9.00 -14.42
CA HIS A 338 4.89 -10.25 -14.52
C HIS A 338 5.41 -11.35 -13.59
N ASP A 339 6.73 -11.58 -13.56
CA ASP A 339 7.32 -12.66 -12.77
C ASP A 339 7.29 -12.37 -11.27
N ASP A 340 7.55 -11.11 -10.89
CA ASP A 340 7.43 -10.65 -9.51
C ASP A 340 5.99 -10.74 -9.00
N SER A 341 5.03 -10.41 -9.85
CA SER A 341 3.60 -10.50 -9.52
C SER A 341 3.19 -11.94 -9.22
N ILE A 342 3.63 -12.89 -10.04
CA ILE A 342 3.38 -14.32 -9.82
C ILE A 342 4.05 -14.77 -8.52
N ARG A 343 5.28 -14.33 -8.26
CA ARG A 343 6.03 -14.68 -7.05
C ARG A 343 5.31 -14.19 -5.78
N VAL A 344 4.89 -12.92 -5.75
CA VAL A 344 4.11 -12.35 -4.64
C VAL A 344 2.80 -13.11 -4.46
N PHE A 345 2.05 -13.34 -5.54
CA PHE A 345 0.78 -14.04 -5.47
C PHE A 345 0.94 -15.43 -4.86
N LYS A 346 1.91 -16.22 -5.34
CA LYS A 346 2.18 -17.58 -4.84
C LYS A 346 2.59 -17.57 -3.37
N GLN A 347 3.42 -16.62 -2.97
CA GLN A 347 3.84 -16.48 -1.58
C GLN A 347 2.65 -16.30 -0.65
N VAL A 348 1.65 -15.51 -1.05
CA VAL A 348 0.44 -15.30 -0.24
C VAL A 348 -0.53 -16.48 -0.35
N ALA A 349 -0.78 -16.98 -1.56
CA ALA A 349 -1.78 -18.02 -1.79
C ALA A 349 -1.40 -19.39 -1.20
N PHE A 350 -0.09 -19.66 -1.05
CA PHE A 350 0.44 -20.94 -0.59
C PHE A 350 1.32 -20.85 0.68
N ASP A 351 1.27 -19.74 1.43
CA ASP A 351 2.10 -19.50 2.64
C ASP A 351 3.62 -19.63 2.40
N GLY A 352 4.10 -19.17 1.25
CA GLY A 352 5.50 -19.34 0.84
C GLY A 352 5.84 -20.77 0.40
N GLY A 353 4.87 -21.69 0.43
CA GLY A 353 4.98 -23.02 -0.16
C GLY A 353 4.93 -23.02 -1.68
N ARG A 354 5.10 -24.20 -2.27
CA ARG A 354 4.95 -24.40 -3.72
C ARG A 354 3.50 -24.72 -4.08
N PRO A 355 3.04 -24.34 -5.28
CA PRO A 355 1.75 -24.78 -5.79
C PRO A 355 1.63 -26.32 -5.75
N PRO A 356 0.49 -26.88 -5.36
CA PRO A 356 0.32 -28.34 -5.25
C PRO A 356 0.42 -29.10 -6.58
N SER A 357 0.15 -28.45 -7.72
CA SER A 357 0.16 -29.05 -9.06
C SER A 357 0.32 -27.99 -10.16
N ASP A 358 0.57 -28.44 -11.39
CA ASP A 358 0.66 -27.58 -12.59
C ASP A 358 -0.65 -26.84 -12.90
N VAL A 359 -1.79 -27.35 -12.45
CA VAL A 359 -3.07 -26.65 -12.59
C VAL A 359 -3.08 -25.41 -11.70
N TYR A 360 -2.66 -25.53 -10.44
CA TYR A 360 -2.52 -24.37 -9.55
C TYR A 360 -1.48 -23.37 -10.05
N GLU A 361 -0.45 -23.83 -10.75
CA GLU A 361 0.53 -22.96 -11.41
C GLU A 361 -0.15 -22.08 -12.48
N GLN A 362 -0.95 -22.68 -13.37
CA GLN A 362 -1.69 -21.93 -14.41
C GLN A 362 -2.74 -20.98 -13.81
N LEU A 363 -3.46 -21.41 -12.79
CA LEU A 363 -4.44 -20.58 -12.09
C LEU A 363 -3.75 -19.40 -11.36
N SER A 364 -2.54 -19.60 -10.83
CA SER A 364 -1.74 -18.53 -10.24
C SER A 364 -1.32 -17.48 -11.27
N ILE A 365 -0.96 -17.91 -12.48
CA ILE A 365 -0.65 -17.01 -13.60
C ILE A 365 -1.91 -16.21 -13.99
N ARG A 366 -3.08 -16.85 -14.10
CA ARG A 366 -4.35 -16.16 -14.38
C ARG A 366 -4.67 -15.13 -13.28
N ALA A 367 -4.58 -15.52 -12.02
CA ALA A 367 -4.80 -14.63 -10.87
C ALA A 367 -3.87 -13.41 -10.90
N SER A 368 -2.58 -13.64 -11.15
CA SER A 368 -1.58 -12.58 -11.23
C SER A 368 -1.85 -11.61 -12.38
N ARG A 369 -2.33 -12.11 -13.53
CA ARG A 369 -2.71 -11.27 -14.68
C ARG A 369 -3.91 -10.38 -14.38
N LEU A 370 -4.92 -10.92 -13.68
CA LEU A 370 -6.09 -10.13 -13.26
C LEU A 370 -5.71 -9.00 -12.29
N ALA A 371 -4.70 -9.21 -11.44
CA ALA A 371 -4.21 -8.19 -10.52
C ALA A 371 -3.31 -7.13 -11.17
N GLN A 372 -2.85 -7.35 -12.42
CA GLN A 372 -2.01 -6.45 -13.22
C GLN A 372 -0.82 -5.83 -12.46
N GLY A 373 -0.17 -6.63 -11.59
CA GLY A 373 1.01 -6.21 -10.85
C GLY A 373 0.76 -5.23 -9.71
N LEU A 374 -0.49 -5.04 -9.27
CA LEU A 374 -0.82 -4.30 -8.06
C LEU A 374 -0.60 -5.17 -6.81
N PRO A 375 0.39 -4.88 -5.93
CA PRO A 375 0.72 -5.73 -4.79
C PRO A 375 -0.46 -5.99 -3.84
N SER A 376 -1.25 -4.96 -3.54
CA SER A 376 -2.43 -5.13 -2.67
C SER A 376 -3.48 -6.04 -3.27
N ALA A 377 -3.62 -6.06 -4.60
CA ALA A 377 -4.54 -6.95 -5.29
C ALA A 377 -4.01 -8.39 -5.30
N LEU A 378 -2.72 -8.58 -5.56
CA LEU A 378 -2.08 -9.90 -5.48
C LEU A 378 -2.26 -10.51 -4.09
N ASP A 379 -2.08 -9.71 -3.03
CA ASP A 379 -2.34 -10.11 -1.64
C ASP A 379 -3.81 -10.46 -1.39
N ALA A 380 -4.74 -9.60 -1.80
CA ALA A 380 -6.17 -9.83 -1.64
C ALA A 380 -6.64 -11.09 -2.39
N PHE A 381 -6.15 -11.29 -3.61
CA PHE A 381 -6.51 -12.42 -4.46
C PHE A 381 -5.94 -13.71 -3.89
N GLY A 382 -4.66 -13.70 -3.51
CA GLY A 382 -3.99 -14.85 -2.90
C GLY A 382 -4.69 -15.27 -1.61
N THR A 383 -5.02 -14.31 -0.74
CA THR A 383 -5.76 -14.56 0.50
C THR A 383 -7.15 -15.15 0.24
N TYR A 384 -7.87 -14.62 -0.75
CA TYR A 384 -9.21 -15.10 -1.11
C TYR A 384 -9.18 -16.51 -1.70
N LEU A 385 -8.23 -16.79 -2.59
CA LEU A 385 -8.11 -18.07 -3.28
C LEU A 385 -7.55 -19.17 -2.39
N ARG A 386 -6.68 -18.84 -1.43
CA ARG A 386 -6.16 -19.77 -0.43
C ARG A 386 -7.26 -20.46 0.39
N GLN A 387 -8.42 -19.81 0.56
CA GLN A 387 -9.57 -20.37 1.28
C GLN A 387 -10.35 -21.42 0.46
N LYS A 388 -10.01 -21.61 -0.82
CA LYS A 388 -10.70 -22.54 -1.72
C LYS A 388 -9.99 -23.90 -1.71
N ILE A 389 -10.78 -24.96 -1.58
CA ILE A 389 -10.30 -26.32 -1.31
C ILE A 389 -9.95 -27.08 -2.60
N SER A 390 -10.50 -26.69 -3.76
CA SER A 390 -10.30 -27.39 -5.04
C SER A 390 -10.00 -26.45 -6.20
N THR A 391 -9.47 -27.01 -7.28
CA THR A 391 -9.17 -26.30 -8.55
C THR A 391 -10.42 -25.70 -9.19
N GLU A 392 -11.56 -26.39 -9.15
CA GLU A 392 -12.83 -25.89 -9.69
C GLU A 392 -13.40 -24.74 -8.84
N ALA A 393 -13.10 -24.73 -7.54
CA ALA A 393 -13.44 -23.61 -6.67
C ALA A 393 -12.55 -22.39 -6.93
N TRP A 394 -11.28 -22.61 -7.28
CA TRP A 394 -10.38 -21.55 -7.74
C TRP A 394 -10.82 -20.95 -9.08
N GLU A 395 -11.17 -21.78 -10.06
CA GLU A 395 -11.66 -21.32 -11.37
C GLU A 395 -12.89 -20.43 -11.21
N ARG A 396 -13.93 -20.90 -10.49
CA ARG A 396 -15.13 -20.11 -10.22
C ARG A 396 -14.81 -18.82 -9.47
N ALA A 397 -13.86 -18.85 -8.54
CA ALA A 397 -13.42 -17.66 -7.82
C ALA A 397 -12.72 -16.65 -8.73
N LEU A 398 -11.91 -17.11 -9.68
CA LEU A 398 -11.26 -16.26 -10.68
C LEU A 398 -12.27 -15.65 -11.65
N ASP A 399 -13.29 -16.41 -12.06
CA ASP A 399 -14.38 -15.90 -12.90
C ASP A 399 -15.17 -14.77 -12.21
N ILE A 400 -15.28 -14.83 -10.87
CA ILE A 400 -15.86 -13.74 -10.07
C ILE A 400 -14.91 -12.53 -10.03
N LEU A 401 -13.61 -12.76 -9.78
CA LEU A 401 -12.61 -11.69 -9.68
C LEU A 401 -12.40 -10.93 -11.01
N GLU A 402 -12.65 -11.58 -12.14
CA GLU A 402 -12.63 -10.96 -13.46
C GLU A 402 -13.75 -9.93 -13.65
N LYS A 403 -14.86 -10.07 -12.91
CA LYS A 403 -16.01 -9.17 -12.97
C LYS A 403 -16.04 -8.18 -11.83
N PHE A 404 -15.69 -8.63 -10.62
CA PHE A 404 -15.85 -7.89 -9.38
C PHE A 404 -14.54 -7.83 -8.60
N PRO A 405 -14.05 -6.63 -8.27
CA PRO A 405 -12.85 -6.47 -7.48
C PRO A 405 -13.16 -6.84 -6.01
N PRO A 406 -12.22 -7.45 -5.27
CA PRO A 406 -12.38 -7.73 -3.85
C PRO A 406 -12.68 -6.47 -3.05
N GLN A 407 -13.44 -6.62 -1.96
CA GLN A 407 -13.84 -5.50 -1.09
C GLN A 407 -12.64 -4.66 -0.61
N LYS A 408 -11.53 -5.30 -0.23
CA LYS A 408 -10.30 -4.61 0.19
C LYS A 408 -9.76 -3.67 -0.90
N ILE A 409 -9.85 -4.07 -2.17
CA ILE A 409 -9.42 -3.25 -3.31
C ILE A 409 -10.44 -2.15 -3.61
N MET A 410 -11.74 -2.48 -3.51
CA MET A 410 -12.81 -1.49 -3.61
C MET A 410 -12.62 -0.35 -2.63
N GLU A 411 -12.27 -0.64 -1.38
CA GLU A 411 -12.04 0.38 -0.35
C GLU A 411 -10.86 1.29 -0.70
N ILE A 412 -9.73 0.74 -1.19
CA ILE A 412 -8.56 1.52 -1.59
C ILE A 412 -8.90 2.53 -2.70
N VAL A 413 -9.64 2.09 -3.72
CA VAL A 413 -10.05 2.96 -4.83
C VAL A 413 -11.12 3.95 -4.37
N ARG A 414 -12.09 3.49 -3.58
CA ARG A 414 -13.19 4.32 -3.07
C ARG A 414 -12.68 5.50 -2.24
N THR A 415 -11.70 5.31 -1.35
CA THR A 415 -11.08 6.42 -0.60
C THR A 415 -10.51 7.48 -1.55
N SER A 416 -9.91 7.05 -2.66
CA SER A 416 -9.32 7.96 -3.64
C SER A 416 -10.40 8.70 -4.46
N TYR A 417 -11.50 8.03 -4.77
CA TYR A 417 -12.68 8.61 -5.44
C TYR A 417 -13.44 9.61 -4.55
N GLU A 418 -13.63 9.29 -3.27
CA GLU A 418 -14.32 10.17 -2.31
C GLU A 418 -13.55 11.47 -2.03
N GLY A 419 -12.22 11.45 -2.20
CA GLY A 419 -11.36 12.64 -2.14
C GLY A 419 -11.36 13.52 -3.41
N LEU A 420 -12.10 13.13 -4.45
CA LEU A 420 -12.31 13.96 -5.64
C LEU A 420 -13.42 14.99 -5.41
N ASP A 421 -13.35 16.13 -6.11
CA ASP A 421 -14.48 17.03 -6.16
C ASP A 421 -15.64 16.44 -6.98
N LYS A 422 -16.85 16.98 -6.83
CA LYS A 422 -18.04 16.43 -7.50
C LYS A 422 -17.96 16.39 -9.02
N ARG A 423 -17.23 17.33 -9.65
CA ARG A 423 -17.08 17.35 -11.11
C ARG A 423 -16.08 16.29 -11.55
N ASP A 424 -14.97 16.15 -10.83
CA ASP A 424 -13.95 15.15 -11.10
C ASP A 424 -14.47 13.73 -10.85
N GLN A 425 -15.32 13.53 -9.84
CA GLN A 425 -16.05 12.28 -9.63
C GLN A 425 -16.88 11.91 -10.86
N ALA A 426 -17.62 12.87 -11.42
CA ALA A 426 -18.40 12.62 -12.63
C ALA A 426 -17.50 12.23 -13.82
N VAL A 427 -16.41 12.97 -14.06
CA VAL A 427 -15.47 12.65 -15.14
C VAL A 427 -14.87 11.25 -14.93
N PHE A 428 -14.41 10.93 -13.72
CA PHE A 428 -13.85 9.62 -13.37
C PHE A 428 -14.81 8.48 -13.73
N LEU A 429 -16.09 8.57 -13.37
CA LEU A 429 -17.07 7.53 -13.68
C LEU A 429 -17.31 7.38 -15.19
N HIS A 430 -17.32 8.50 -15.93
CA HIS A 430 -17.43 8.46 -17.40
C HIS A 430 -16.18 7.83 -18.05
N LEU A 431 -14.98 8.13 -17.54
CA LEU A 431 -13.76 7.49 -18.01
C LEU A 431 -13.82 5.97 -17.77
N ALA A 432 -14.18 5.54 -16.56
CA ALA A 432 -14.25 4.12 -16.21
C ALA A 432 -15.31 3.34 -17.01
N CYS A 433 -16.44 3.96 -17.34
CA CYS A 433 -17.56 3.27 -17.98
C CYS A 433 -17.59 3.42 -19.52
N LEU A 434 -17.04 4.51 -20.06
CA LEU A 434 -17.18 4.86 -21.49
C LEU A 434 -15.85 5.06 -22.21
N PHE A 435 -14.88 5.73 -21.57
CA PHE A 435 -13.75 6.33 -22.28
C PHE A 435 -12.37 5.76 -21.93
N ASN A 436 -12.29 4.68 -21.14
CA ASN A 436 -11.04 3.94 -20.96
C ASN A 436 -10.56 3.41 -22.33
N GLY A 437 -9.29 3.65 -22.66
CA GLY A 437 -8.69 3.34 -23.95
C GLY A 437 -8.93 4.36 -25.08
N ASP A 438 -9.72 5.41 -24.86
CA ASP A 438 -9.94 6.45 -25.87
C ASP A 438 -8.85 7.53 -25.85
N ASN A 439 -8.64 8.19 -27.00
CA ASN A 439 -7.66 9.27 -27.13
C ASN A 439 -7.98 10.46 -26.21
N PHE A 440 -6.98 10.89 -25.44
CA PHE A 440 -7.07 11.99 -24.47
C PHE A 440 -7.67 13.27 -25.06
N HIS A 441 -7.14 13.74 -26.20
CA HIS A 441 -7.58 15.00 -26.79
C HIS A 441 -9.04 14.95 -27.23
N ARG A 442 -9.51 13.80 -27.73
CA ARG A 442 -10.92 13.62 -28.10
C ARG A 442 -11.83 13.61 -26.89
N VAL A 443 -11.42 12.98 -25.80
CA VAL A 443 -12.23 12.88 -24.58
C VAL A 443 -12.26 14.22 -23.84
N ALA A 444 -11.15 14.95 -23.83
CA ALA A 444 -11.05 16.26 -23.18
C ALA A 444 -12.02 17.30 -23.78
N THR A 445 -12.38 17.21 -25.06
CA THR A 445 -13.36 18.12 -25.68
C THR A 445 -14.80 17.82 -25.27
N LEU A 446 -15.07 16.66 -24.65
CA LEU A 446 -16.41 16.24 -24.25
C LEU A 446 -16.90 16.92 -22.97
N PHE A 447 -15.97 17.33 -22.11
CA PHE A 447 -16.28 17.91 -20.81
C PHE A 447 -15.93 19.40 -20.77
N ASP A 448 -16.74 20.18 -20.05
CA ASP A 448 -16.40 21.57 -19.75
C ASP A 448 -15.15 21.59 -18.83
N HIS A 449 -14.00 22.04 -19.34
CA HIS A 449 -12.68 21.98 -18.69
C HIS A 449 -12.07 20.57 -18.62
N GLY A 450 -12.45 19.66 -19.53
CA GLY A 450 -12.00 18.27 -19.52
C GLY A 450 -10.48 18.07 -19.54
N ASP A 451 -9.72 18.96 -20.21
CA ASP A 451 -8.26 18.90 -20.22
C ASP A 451 -7.67 19.05 -18.80
N GLU A 452 -8.17 19.98 -17.99
CA GLU A 452 -7.71 20.21 -16.61
C GLU A 452 -8.13 19.04 -15.71
N GLN A 453 -9.39 18.62 -15.78
CA GLN A 453 -9.94 17.56 -14.93
C GLN A 453 -9.26 16.21 -15.17
N ILE A 454 -9.05 15.82 -16.43
CA ILE A 454 -8.37 14.56 -16.75
C ILE A 454 -6.90 14.63 -16.30
N LYS A 455 -6.23 15.78 -16.43
CA LYS A 455 -4.88 15.97 -15.89
C LYS A 455 -4.84 15.88 -14.36
N ASP A 456 -5.86 16.36 -13.66
CA ASP A 456 -5.94 16.28 -12.20
C ASP A 456 -6.21 14.83 -11.72
N LEU A 457 -7.06 14.08 -12.41
CA LEU A 457 -7.20 12.63 -12.18
C LEU A 457 -5.88 11.87 -12.38
N ARG A 458 -5.08 12.27 -13.37
CA ARG A 458 -3.75 11.71 -13.61
C ARG A 458 -2.79 12.04 -12.47
N LYS A 459 -2.75 13.29 -11.98
CA LYS A 459 -1.95 13.68 -10.81
C LYS A 459 -2.31 12.85 -9.56
N LYS A 460 -3.58 12.49 -9.42
CA LYS A 460 -4.09 11.64 -8.33
C LYS A 460 -3.88 10.12 -8.55
N SER A 461 -3.11 9.73 -9.57
CA SER A 461 -2.79 8.33 -9.91
C SER A 461 -4.01 7.44 -10.16
N LEU A 462 -5.15 8.01 -10.55
CA LEU A 462 -6.36 7.25 -10.86
C LEU A 462 -6.40 6.77 -12.31
N ILE A 463 -5.70 7.50 -13.19
CA ILE A 463 -5.55 7.21 -14.61
C ILE A 463 -4.10 7.49 -15.02
N ASP A 464 -3.69 6.97 -16.18
CA ASP A 464 -2.49 7.39 -16.88
C ASP A 464 -2.77 7.63 -18.38
N LEU A 465 -1.75 8.04 -19.12
CA LEU A 465 -1.78 8.14 -20.57
C LEU A 465 -0.80 7.14 -21.17
N SER A 466 -1.29 6.31 -22.08
CA SER A 466 -0.44 5.42 -22.86
C SER A 466 0.47 6.22 -23.83
N PRO A 467 1.53 5.61 -24.38
CA PRO A 467 2.44 6.29 -25.31
C PRO A 467 1.77 6.84 -26.58
N ASP A 468 0.66 6.23 -27.01
CA ASP A 468 -0.19 6.67 -28.12
C ASP A 468 -1.20 7.77 -27.72
N GLY A 469 -1.15 8.24 -26.48
CA GLY A 469 -1.98 9.34 -25.97
C GLY A 469 -3.42 8.93 -25.64
N CYS A 470 -3.67 7.65 -25.37
CA CYS A 470 -4.96 7.16 -24.92
C CYS A 470 -5.04 7.13 -23.39
N ILE A 471 -6.23 7.36 -22.86
CA ILE A 471 -6.50 7.29 -21.42
C ILE A 471 -6.44 5.83 -21.00
N THR A 472 -5.69 5.53 -19.95
CA THR A 472 -5.61 4.18 -19.38
C THR A 472 -6.00 4.19 -17.92
N MET A 473 -6.94 3.33 -17.57
CA MET A 473 -7.29 3.03 -16.18
C MET A 473 -6.83 1.62 -15.85
N HIS A 474 -6.24 1.46 -14.66
CA HIS A 474 -5.93 0.14 -14.16
C HIS A 474 -7.24 -0.67 -14.04
N VAL A 475 -7.24 -1.95 -14.42
CA VAL A 475 -8.46 -2.77 -14.51
C VAL A 475 -9.30 -2.74 -13.21
N LEU A 476 -8.65 -2.79 -12.06
CA LEU A 476 -9.32 -2.75 -10.75
C LEU A 476 -9.93 -1.36 -10.43
N VAL A 477 -9.34 -0.28 -10.94
CA VAL A 477 -9.88 1.08 -10.79
C VAL A 477 -11.10 1.26 -11.69
N GLU A 478 -11.02 0.75 -12.93
CA GLU A 478 -12.14 0.72 -13.86
C GLU A 478 -13.32 -0.08 -13.28
N GLN A 479 -13.06 -1.31 -12.84
CA GLN A 479 -14.06 -2.17 -12.20
C GLN A 479 -14.68 -1.49 -10.97
N ALA A 480 -13.87 -0.82 -10.14
CA ALA A 480 -14.37 -0.09 -8.99
C ALA A 480 -15.27 1.10 -9.39
N GLY A 481 -14.91 1.83 -10.44
CA GLY A 481 -15.75 2.89 -11.00
C GLY A 481 -17.11 2.35 -11.48
N ARG A 482 -17.11 1.22 -12.20
CA ARG A 482 -18.34 0.54 -12.64
C ARG A 482 -19.21 0.10 -11.45
N GLU A 483 -18.60 -0.49 -10.42
CA GLU A 483 -19.31 -0.91 -9.20
C GLU A 483 -19.91 0.27 -8.42
N ILE A 484 -19.24 1.43 -8.40
CA ILE A 484 -19.80 2.66 -7.81
C ILE A 484 -21.10 3.05 -8.52
N VAL A 485 -21.12 3.07 -9.86
CA VAL A 485 -22.33 3.37 -10.65
C VAL A 485 -23.44 2.33 -10.41
N LEU A 486 -23.07 1.05 -10.26
CA LEU A 486 -24.02 0.00 -9.90
C LEU A 486 -24.67 0.26 -8.54
N HIS A 487 -23.88 0.63 -7.54
CA HIS A 487 -24.35 0.89 -6.18
C HIS A 487 -25.25 2.14 -6.09
N GLU A 488 -24.91 3.23 -6.81
CA GLU A 488 -25.74 4.44 -6.91
C GLU A 488 -27.17 4.12 -7.38
N SER A 489 -27.30 3.18 -8.32
CA SER A 489 -28.59 2.74 -8.86
C SER A 489 -29.38 1.80 -7.95
N LYS A 490 -28.81 1.37 -6.81
CA LYS A 490 -29.29 0.22 -6.00
C LYS A 490 -29.48 -1.03 -6.86
N SER A 491 -28.56 -1.24 -7.81
CA SER A 491 -28.58 -2.32 -8.81
C SER A 491 -29.79 -2.32 -9.74
N LYS A 492 -30.57 -1.21 -9.80
CA LYS A 492 -31.73 -1.10 -10.70
C LYS A 492 -31.30 -0.52 -12.04
N LEU A 493 -31.44 -1.31 -13.11
CA LEU A 493 -31.04 -0.95 -14.48
C LEU A 493 -31.51 0.44 -14.92
N TRP A 494 -32.78 0.74 -14.70
CA TRP A 494 -33.40 2.00 -15.12
C TRP A 494 -33.02 3.22 -14.27
N ARG A 495 -32.27 3.03 -13.17
CA ARG A 495 -31.72 4.10 -12.35
C ARG A 495 -30.21 4.30 -12.56
N ARG A 496 -29.61 3.56 -13.50
CA ARG A 496 -28.17 3.66 -13.77
C ARG A 496 -27.86 4.92 -14.57
N ARG A 497 -26.77 5.57 -14.17
CA ARG A 497 -26.23 6.75 -14.84
C ARG A 497 -25.63 6.40 -16.20
N ILE A 498 -24.91 5.28 -16.27
CA ILE A 498 -24.25 4.82 -17.50
C ILE A 498 -24.59 3.34 -17.71
N LEU A 499 -24.87 2.96 -18.96
CA LEU A 499 -25.10 1.58 -19.38
C LEU A 499 -23.97 1.12 -20.30
N TRP A 500 -23.39 -0.05 -20.02
CA TRP A 500 -22.27 -0.60 -20.81
C TRP A 500 -22.38 -2.10 -21.09
N GLU A 501 -23.26 -2.84 -20.40
CA GLU A 501 -23.46 -4.27 -20.65
C GLU A 501 -24.46 -4.50 -21.80
N PRO A 502 -24.10 -5.26 -22.85
CA PRO A 502 -24.95 -5.49 -24.01
C PRO A 502 -26.36 -6.01 -23.67
N GLU A 503 -26.48 -7.03 -22.81
CA GLU A 503 -27.76 -7.62 -22.42
C GLU A 503 -28.66 -6.60 -21.71
N GLU A 504 -28.06 -5.78 -20.85
CA GLU A 504 -28.75 -4.75 -20.11
C GLU A 504 -29.28 -3.67 -21.05
N ILE A 505 -28.44 -3.21 -21.99
CA ILE A 505 -28.82 -2.23 -22.99
C ILE A 505 -29.99 -2.75 -23.84
N VAL A 506 -29.94 -4.01 -24.30
CA VAL A 506 -31.06 -4.63 -25.04
C VAL A 506 -32.33 -4.67 -24.20
N SER A 507 -32.23 -5.11 -22.94
CA SER A 507 -33.37 -5.21 -22.03
C SER A 507 -34.02 -3.85 -21.77
N VAL A 508 -33.21 -2.81 -21.69
CA VAL A 508 -33.63 -1.44 -21.47
C VAL A 508 -34.30 -0.88 -22.71
N LEU A 509 -33.67 -1.01 -23.89
CA LEU A 509 -34.18 -0.49 -25.16
C LEU A 509 -35.50 -1.15 -25.60
N GLN A 510 -35.76 -2.41 -25.20
CA GLN A 510 -36.98 -3.13 -25.57
C GLN A 510 -38.17 -2.88 -24.64
N ASN A 511 -37.94 -2.51 -23.38
CA ASN A 511 -38.98 -2.48 -22.35
C ASN A 511 -39.35 -1.07 -21.83
N THR A 512 -38.75 0.00 -22.37
CA THR A 512 -38.92 1.35 -21.81
C THR A 512 -40.03 2.16 -22.48
N THR A 513 -41.14 2.33 -21.76
CA THR A 513 -41.97 3.54 -21.85
C THR A 513 -41.17 4.71 -21.25
N GLY A 514 -41.13 5.86 -21.95
CA GLY A 514 -40.15 6.96 -21.79
C GLY A 514 -40.05 7.69 -20.43
N ILE A 515 -40.58 7.14 -19.33
CA ILE A 515 -40.46 7.66 -17.97
C ILE A 515 -39.34 6.92 -17.19
N ALA A 516 -38.97 5.70 -17.61
CA ALA A 516 -38.12 4.83 -16.79
C ALA A 516 -36.61 5.20 -16.80
N LEU A 517 -36.06 5.91 -17.79
CA LEU A 517 -34.61 6.19 -17.93
C LEU A 517 -34.20 7.63 -17.64
N ALA A 518 -34.86 8.29 -16.69
CA ALA A 518 -34.61 9.69 -16.36
C ALA A 518 -33.20 9.95 -15.81
N THR A 519 -32.47 8.94 -15.33
CA THR A 519 -31.13 9.13 -14.74
C THR A 519 -29.98 8.78 -15.70
N THR A 520 -30.27 8.22 -16.87
CA THR A 520 -29.24 7.71 -17.78
C THR A 520 -28.65 8.84 -18.61
N GLU A 521 -27.34 9.05 -18.43
CA GLU A 521 -26.51 10.07 -19.08
C GLU A 521 -25.62 9.47 -20.19
N GLY A 522 -25.26 8.18 -20.08
CA GLY A 522 -24.34 7.54 -21.02
C GLY A 522 -24.73 6.12 -21.44
N VAL A 523 -24.47 5.77 -22.70
CA VAL A 523 -24.60 4.40 -23.22
C VAL A 523 -23.35 4.03 -24.02
N SER A 524 -22.72 2.90 -23.69
CA SER A 524 -21.62 2.28 -24.43
C SER A 524 -22.04 0.93 -24.99
N LEU A 525 -22.02 0.79 -26.31
CA LEU A 525 -22.47 -0.39 -27.03
C LEU A 525 -21.29 -1.09 -27.70
N HIS A 526 -20.88 -2.23 -27.15
CA HIS A 526 -19.98 -3.15 -27.82
C HIS A 526 -20.77 -3.98 -28.83
N MET A 527 -20.77 -3.56 -30.10
CA MET A 527 -21.64 -4.15 -31.12
C MET A 527 -21.30 -5.61 -31.43
N CYS A 528 -20.05 -6.04 -31.19
CA CYS A 528 -19.66 -7.44 -31.39
C CYS A 528 -20.15 -8.37 -30.27
N ASP A 529 -20.47 -7.82 -29.10
CA ASP A 529 -20.91 -8.61 -27.93
C ASP A 529 -22.44 -8.61 -27.82
N MET A 530 -23.12 -8.07 -28.83
CA MET A 530 -24.57 -8.02 -28.84
C MET A 530 -25.13 -9.43 -29.02
N PRO A 531 -25.99 -9.90 -28.09
CA PRO A 531 -26.52 -11.27 -28.14
C PRO A 531 -27.44 -11.50 -29.34
N ARG A 532 -27.87 -10.43 -30.02
CA ARG A 532 -28.73 -10.45 -31.21
C ARG A 532 -28.71 -9.11 -31.93
N MET A 533 -29.09 -9.12 -33.20
CA MET A 533 -29.28 -7.90 -33.99
C MET A 533 -30.46 -7.09 -33.42
N VAL A 534 -30.18 -5.86 -32.97
CA VAL A 534 -31.20 -4.96 -32.42
C VAL A 534 -31.32 -3.72 -33.31
N SER A 535 -32.51 -3.51 -33.84
CA SER A 535 -32.85 -2.27 -34.56
C SER A 535 -33.13 -1.17 -33.52
N ILE A 536 -32.18 -0.26 -33.35
CA ILE A 536 -32.36 0.93 -32.52
C ILE A 536 -33.05 1.99 -33.37
N ASP A 537 -34.35 2.19 -33.18
CA ASP A 537 -35.04 3.34 -33.78
C ASP A 537 -34.58 4.63 -33.08
N GLY A 538 -34.40 5.70 -33.86
CA GLY A 538 -34.01 7.01 -33.35
C GLY A 538 -35.01 7.57 -32.33
N GLY A 539 -36.28 7.13 -32.37
CA GLY A 539 -37.29 7.43 -31.36
C GLY A 539 -36.94 6.92 -29.95
N ILE A 540 -36.25 5.78 -29.84
CA ILE A 540 -35.93 5.15 -28.55
C ILE A 540 -34.82 5.93 -27.82
N LEU A 541 -33.80 6.39 -28.53
CA LEU A 541 -32.76 7.25 -27.94
C LEU A 541 -33.32 8.62 -27.52
N ASN A 542 -34.32 9.14 -28.23
CA ASN A 542 -35.01 10.38 -27.85
C ASN A 542 -35.85 10.23 -26.57
N ALA A 543 -36.29 9.01 -26.24
CA ALA A 543 -37.04 8.73 -25.01
C ALA A 543 -36.14 8.78 -23.76
N ILE A 544 -34.81 8.71 -23.92
CA ILE A 544 -33.85 8.88 -22.82
C ILE A 544 -33.59 10.38 -22.64
N ASN A 545 -34.28 10.97 -21.67
CA ASN A 545 -34.34 12.43 -21.58
C ASN A 545 -32.99 13.09 -21.30
N ASN A 546 -32.13 12.44 -20.53
CA ASN A 546 -30.85 12.96 -20.03
C ASN A 546 -29.63 12.36 -20.73
N LEU A 547 -29.81 11.69 -21.88
CA LEU A 547 -28.68 11.10 -22.62
C LEU A 547 -27.73 12.18 -23.16
N GLU A 548 -26.51 12.19 -22.65
CA GLU A 548 -25.43 13.10 -23.04
C GLU A 548 -24.42 12.41 -23.95
N TYR A 549 -24.11 11.13 -23.67
CA TYR A 549 -23.08 10.35 -24.35
C TYR A 549 -23.63 9.06 -24.94
N PHE A 550 -23.36 8.83 -26.23
CA PHE A 550 -23.60 7.56 -26.88
C PHE A 550 -22.34 7.12 -27.61
N LYS A 551 -21.81 5.95 -27.23
CA LYS A 551 -20.64 5.31 -27.84
C LYS A 551 -21.07 3.96 -28.41
N ALA A 552 -20.79 3.70 -29.68
CA ALA A 552 -20.96 2.39 -30.31
C ALA A 552 -19.68 2.02 -31.06
N PHE A 553 -19.21 0.77 -30.91
CA PHE A 553 -17.95 0.32 -31.48
C PHE A 553 -17.92 -1.18 -31.82
N THR A 554 -17.05 -1.56 -32.76
CA THR A 554 -16.83 -2.94 -33.28
C THR A 554 -15.34 -3.27 -33.36
N HIS A 555 -14.95 -4.54 -33.30
CA HIS A 555 -13.59 -4.99 -33.59
C HIS A 555 -13.25 -4.86 -35.09
N LEU A 556 -12.04 -4.39 -35.41
CA LEU A 556 -11.55 -4.17 -36.78
C LEU A 556 -11.37 -5.46 -37.61
N ASN A 557 -11.35 -6.65 -36.99
CA ASN A 557 -10.92 -7.90 -37.65
C ASN A 557 -12.07 -8.85 -38.08
N ASN A 558 -13.33 -8.43 -38.04
CA ASN A 558 -14.45 -9.33 -38.38
C ASN A 558 -14.85 -9.23 -39.86
N ILE A 559 -14.37 -10.18 -40.68
CA ILE A 559 -14.40 -10.13 -42.15
C ILE A 559 -15.84 -10.21 -42.73
N GLU A 560 -16.79 -10.85 -42.03
CA GLU A 560 -18.19 -10.93 -42.47
C GLU A 560 -18.99 -9.63 -42.23
N SER A 561 -18.43 -8.69 -41.46
CA SER A 561 -19.11 -7.43 -41.07
C SER A 561 -18.76 -6.24 -41.98
N THR A 562 -17.93 -6.42 -43.00
CA THR A 562 -17.27 -5.35 -43.78
C THR A 562 -18.20 -4.30 -44.40
N ASN A 563 -19.45 -4.64 -44.73
CA ASN A 563 -20.44 -3.67 -45.25
C ASN A 563 -21.18 -2.85 -44.17
N LEU A 564 -21.39 -3.42 -42.98
CA LEU A 564 -21.94 -2.71 -41.80
C LEU A 564 -20.83 -1.92 -41.07
N VAL A 565 -19.60 -2.42 -41.09
CA VAL A 565 -18.39 -1.84 -40.47
C VAL A 565 -18.08 -0.44 -41.01
N ARG A 566 -18.11 -0.23 -42.34
CA ARG A 566 -17.88 1.12 -42.91
C ARG A 566 -18.97 2.15 -42.58
N LEU A 567 -20.18 1.69 -42.21
CA LEU A 567 -21.31 2.55 -41.88
C LEU A 567 -21.28 3.02 -40.42
N TRP A 568 -20.57 2.32 -39.54
CA TRP A 568 -20.63 2.52 -38.09
C TRP A 568 -19.26 2.76 -37.43
N ASP A 569 -18.19 2.97 -38.21
CA ASP A 569 -16.90 3.41 -37.66
C ASP A 569 -17.09 4.65 -36.76
N GLY A 570 -16.82 4.43 -35.46
CA GLY A 570 -16.57 5.43 -34.43
C GLY A 570 -17.56 6.59 -34.33
N ILE A 571 -18.84 6.31 -34.12
CA ILE A 571 -19.81 7.37 -33.81
C ILE A 571 -19.76 7.66 -32.30
N LEU A 572 -18.98 8.66 -31.90
CA LEU A 572 -19.13 9.33 -30.60
C LEU A 572 -20.04 10.54 -30.81
N LEU A 573 -21.19 10.56 -30.15
CA LEU A 573 -22.16 11.64 -30.30
C LEU A 573 -22.23 12.47 -29.02
N GLU A 574 -21.78 13.71 -29.12
CA GLU A 574 -21.94 14.74 -28.10
C GLU A 574 -23.30 15.42 -28.25
N ARG A 575 -24.11 15.40 -27.19
CA ARG A 575 -25.37 16.16 -27.02
C ARG A 575 -26.55 15.71 -27.89
N LYS A 576 -27.71 15.61 -27.23
CA LYS A 576 -29.04 15.16 -27.73
C LYS A 576 -29.44 15.70 -29.12
N GLU A 577 -29.06 16.93 -29.48
CA GLU A 577 -29.42 17.55 -30.77
C GLU A 577 -28.54 17.10 -31.95
N ARG A 578 -27.25 16.79 -31.74
CA ARG A 578 -26.34 16.25 -32.79
C ARG A 578 -26.57 14.76 -33.04
N ILE A 579 -27.03 14.02 -32.01
CA ILE A 579 -27.42 12.60 -32.12
C ILE A 579 -28.50 12.44 -33.21
N ARG A 580 -29.52 13.30 -33.16
CA ARG A 580 -30.68 13.31 -34.07
C ARG A 580 -30.26 13.55 -35.53
N ASP A 581 -29.42 14.54 -35.77
CA ASP A 581 -29.01 14.95 -37.12
C ASP A 581 -28.04 13.95 -37.76
N LEU A 582 -27.16 13.33 -36.97
CA LEU A 582 -26.22 12.34 -37.49
C LEU A 582 -26.90 10.99 -37.76
N PHE A 583 -27.76 10.50 -36.86
CA PHE A 583 -28.51 9.26 -37.07
C PHE A 583 -29.42 9.36 -38.30
N ARG A 584 -30.15 10.47 -38.46
CA ARG A 584 -31.01 10.72 -39.63
C ARG A 584 -30.19 10.75 -40.92
N ARG A 585 -29.10 11.53 -40.98
CA ARG A 585 -28.24 11.63 -42.18
C ARG A 585 -27.52 10.31 -42.52
N LYS A 586 -27.10 9.51 -41.52
CA LYS A 586 -26.46 8.20 -41.77
C LYS A 586 -27.48 7.16 -42.24
N MET A 587 -28.67 7.12 -41.64
CA MET A 587 -29.76 6.25 -42.09
C MET A 587 -30.24 6.58 -43.50
N ASP A 588 -30.46 7.85 -43.82
CA ASP A 588 -30.93 8.27 -45.16
C ASP A 588 -29.92 7.85 -46.24
N ARG A 589 -28.62 8.10 -46.01
CA ARG A 589 -27.54 7.67 -46.92
C ARG A 589 -27.41 6.15 -47.04
N THR A 590 -27.77 5.41 -46.00
CA THR A 590 -27.72 3.94 -45.99
C THR A 590 -28.90 3.35 -46.74
N MET A 591 -30.10 3.88 -46.53
CA MET A 591 -31.32 3.53 -47.26
C MET A 591 -31.18 3.83 -48.75
N ASP A 592 -30.56 4.96 -49.11
CA ASP A 592 -30.28 5.29 -50.52
C ASP A 592 -29.25 4.36 -51.15
N ARG A 593 -28.21 3.96 -50.41
CA ARG A 593 -27.22 2.97 -50.87
C ARG A 593 -27.83 1.57 -51.03
N MET A 594 -28.66 1.12 -50.10
CA MET A 594 -29.36 -0.17 -50.19
C MET A 594 -30.36 -0.20 -51.36
N LYS A 595 -31.11 0.88 -51.58
CA LYS A 595 -32.00 1.03 -52.76
C LYS A 595 -31.24 1.04 -54.10
N SER A 596 -29.96 1.46 -54.10
CA SER A 596 -29.12 1.45 -55.30
C SER A 596 -28.54 0.06 -55.62
N ILE A 597 -28.38 -0.81 -54.62
CA ILE A 597 -27.87 -2.17 -54.77
C ILE A 597 -28.98 -3.11 -55.27
N ASP A 598 -30.23 -2.87 -54.86
CA ASP A 598 -31.41 -3.66 -55.27
C ASP A 598 -31.87 -3.40 -56.73
N ARG A 599 -31.19 -2.49 -57.46
CA ARG A 599 -31.47 -2.17 -58.87
C ARG A 599 -30.49 -2.79 -59.86
N THR A 600 -29.52 -3.57 -59.40
CA THR A 600 -28.61 -4.32 -60.26
C THR A 600 -28.86 -5.82 -60.14
N GLU A 601 -29.93 -6.31 -60.79
CA GLU A 601 -29.98 -7.71 -61.21
C GLU A 601 -28.87 -7.95 -62.24
N PRO A 602 -27.97 -8.93 -62.06
CA PRO A 602 -27.02 -9.28 -63.10
C PRO A 602 -27.75 -10.06 -64.20
N GLN A 603 -27.87 -9.44 -65.38
CA GLN A 603 -28.11 -10.16 -66.63
C GLN A 603 -26.98 -11.19 -66.81
N ILE A 604 -27.35 -12.47 -66.83
CA ILE A 604 -26.46 -13.57 -67.15
C ILE A 604 -26.18 -13.51 -68.65
N ASP A 605 -25.05 -12.94 -69.05
CA ASP A 605 -24.51 -13.12 -70.40
C ASP A 605 -23.67 -14.41 -70.44
N ARG A 606 -24.18 -15.40 -71.17
CA ARG A 606 -23.49 -16.65 -71.48
C ARG A 606 -22.81 -16.50 -72.84
N SER A 607 -21.51 -16.23 -72.85
CA SER A 607 -20.74 -16.33 -74.10
C SER A 607 -19.21 -16.50 -73.89
N CYS A 608 -18.78 -17.73 -73.57
CA CYS A 608 -17.62 -18.47 -74.14
C CYS A 608 -16.17 -17.88 -74.07
N PRO A 609 -15.08 -18.57 -74.48
CA PRO A 609 -14.55 -19.88 -74.02
C PRO A 609 -13.01 -19.94 -73.90
N CYS A 610 -12.47 -20.54 -72.83
CA CYS A 610 -11.20 -21.32 -72.79
C CYS A 610 -10.95 -21.73 -71.33
N GLY A 611 -10.64 -22.96 -70.92
CA GLY A 611 -10.07 -24.10 -71.65
C GLY A 611 -8.74 -24.48 -71.01
N SER A 612 -8.75 -25.51 -70.15
CA SER A 612 -7.63 -26.40 -69.78
C SER A 612 -6.54 -25.86 -68.81
N THR A 613 -6.49 -26.34 -67.55
CA THR A 613 -5.74 -27.49 -66.97
C THR A 613 -4.28 -27.20 -66.60
N ASP A 614 -3.97 -27.14 -65.30
CA ASP A 614 -2.86 -27.92 -64.71
C ASP A 614 -3.05 -28.08 -63.18
N PRO A 615 -3.16 -29.32 -62.66
CA PRO A 615 -3.21 -29.63 -61.24
C PRO A 615 -1.85 -30.15 -60.75
N ARG A 616 -1.04 -29.31 -60.10
CA ARG A 616 0.04 -29.75 -59.21
C ARG A 616 0.24 -28.74 -58.09
N PHE A 617 -0.18 -29.11 -56.88
CA PHE A 617 0.67 -29.22 -55.68
C PHE A 617 -0.24 -29.37 -54.46
N GLN A 618 -0.60 -30.62 -54.17
CA GLN A 618 -1.09 -31.03 -52.86
C GLN A 618 0.05 -31.78 -52.16
N GLN A 619 0.25 -31.42 -50.88
CA GLN A 619 1.04 -32.10 -49.82
C GLN A 619 2.55 -31.88 -49.71
N GLN A 620 2.92 -31.20 -48.61
CA GLN A 620 3.80 -31.62 -47.48
C GLN A 620 4.07 -30.33 -46.66
N ILE A 621 4.22 -30.24 -45.33
CA ILE A 621 4.21 -31.13 -44.16
C ILE A 621 4.15 -30.18 -42.94
N ASP A 622 3.45 -30.59 -41.88
CA ASP A 622 3.59 -30.03 -40.52
C ASP A 622 5.04 -30.09 -40.03
N ARG A 623 5.59 -28.97 -39.51
CA ARG A 623 6.52 -28.96 -38.37
C ARG A 623 6.79 -27.54 -37.82
N SER A 624 6.91 -27.50 -36.49
CA SER A 624 7.39 -26.44 -35.58
C SER A 624 6.54 -25.17 -35.40
N GLY A 625 5.88 -25.06 -34.23
CA GLY A 625 5.66 -23.76 -33.56
C GLY A 625 6.86 -23.38 -32.69
N PRO A 626 6.71 -22.53 -31.67
CA PRO A 626 6.01 -21.24 -31.61
C PRO A 626 7.02 -20.08 -31.33
N CYS A 627 6.49 -18.84 -31.24
CA CYS A 627 7.08 -17.64 -30.60
C CYS A 627 7.46 -16.48 -31.55
N GLY A 628 6.75 -15.36 -31.36
CA GLY A 628 7.33 -14.03 -31.19
C GLY A 628 8.03 -13.36 -32.37
N SER A 629 7.35 -12.42 -33.02
CA SER A 629 7.85 -11.04 -33.15
C SER A 629 6.81 -10.19 -33.87
N THR A 630 6.39 -9.15 -33.17
CA THR A 630 5.84 -7.91 -33.73
C THR A 630 6.80 -7.37 -34.77
N ASP A 631 6.32 -7.19 -36.01
CA ASP A 631 6.98 -6.32 -36.97
C ASP A 631 5.92 -5.41 -37.63
N LEU A 632 5.92 -4.17 -37.15
CA LEU A 632 5.17 -3.04 -37.70
C LEU A 632 5.74 -2.70 -39.08
N ARG A 633 4.97 -2.99 -40.15
CA ARG A 633 5.14 -2.29 -41.43
C ARG A 633 3.92 -1.41 -41.70
N LEU A 634 4.17 -0.12 -41.49
CA LEU A 634 3.41 1.00 -42.04
C LEU A 634 3.06 0.75 -43.51
N TYR A 635 1.77 0.78 -43.83
CA TYR A 635 1.28 1.19 -45.14
C TYR A 635 0.42 2.44 -44.94
N GLU A 636 1.04 3.60 -45.21
CA GLU A 636 0.32 4.80 -45.60
C GLU A 636 -0.39 4.53 -46.94
N LEU A 637 -1.64 4.95 -47.07
CA LEU A 637 -2.27 5.14 -48.37
C LEU A 637 -2.98 6.48 -48.41
N HIS A 638 -2.33 7.36 -49.18
CA HIS A 638 -2.77 8.66 -49.66
C HIS A 638 -4.27 8.76 -49.95
N THR A 639 -4.86 9.88 -49.55
CA THR A 639 -6.01 10.46 -50.25
C THR A 639 -5.63 11.84 -50.76
N HIS A 640 -5.50 11.99 -52.08
CA HIS A 640 -5.33 13.28 -52.74
C HIS A 640 -6.39 13.49 -53.82
N LYS A 641 -6.99 14.69 -53.72
CA LYS A 641 -7.56 15.57 -54.77
C LYS A 641 -8.96 15.19 -55.30
N ARG A 642 -9.90 16.15 -55.36
CA ARG A 642 -9.93 17.36 -56.22
C ARG A 642 -10.86 18.42 -55.57
N VAL A 643 -10.46 19.68 -55.37
CA VAL A 643 -10.17 20.81 -56.30
C VAL A 643 -11.41 21.38 -56.99
N PHE A 644 -11.73 22.65 -56.71
CA PHE A 644 -11.81 23.81 -57.65
C PHE A 644 -11.77 25.11 -56.80
N HIS A 645 -10.65 25.88 -56.84
CA HIS A 645 -10.44 27.17 -57.55
C HIS A 645 -11.26 28.35 -56.96
N SER A 646 -10.76 29.57 -56.77
CA SER A 646 -9.61 30.36 -57.28
C SER A 646 -9.48 31.60 -56.38
N PHE A 647 -8.31 32.18 -56.10
CA PHE A 647 -7.69 33.24 -56.90
C PHE A 647 -6.17 33.32 -56.63
N LEU A 648 -5.40 33.35 -57.73
CA LEU A 648 -3.98 33.76 -57.89
C LEU A 648 -3.95 35.20 -58.45
N PRO A 649 -2.80 35.85 -58.78
CA PRO A 649 -1.37 35.71 -58.36
C PRO A 649 -0.73 37.09 -57.99
N THR A 650 0.47 37.26 -57.44
CA THR A 650 1.79 37.15 -58.12
C THR A 650 2.97 37.46 -57.14
N PRO A 651 4.23 37.09 -57.50
CA PRO A 651 5.38 36.88 -56.60
C PRO A 651 6.49 37.94 -56.75
N LEU A 652 7.61 37.79 -55.99
CA LEU A 652 9.00 38.01 -56.46
C LEU A 652 10.08 37.59 -55.42
N ASN A 653 10.96 36.66 -55.84
CA ASN A 653 12.43 36.57 -55.66
C ASN A 653 13.10 36.55 -54.27
N ASN A 654 14.30 35.98 -54.03
CA ASN A 654 15.12 34.88 -54.56
C ASN A 654 16.45 34.90 -53.74
N SER A 655 17.29 33.86 -53.89
CA SER A 655 18.72 33.73 -53.50
C SER A 655 19.03 33.32 -52.04
N GLU A 656 19.48 32.08 -51.79
CA GLU A 656 20.84 31.51 -51.96
C GLU A 656 21.85 31.98 -50.89
N LYS A 657 22.41 31.04 -50.10
CA LYS A 657 23.77 30.51 -50.30
C LYS A 657 24.21 29.54 -49.19
N ASN A 658 24.78 28.43 -49.66
CA ASN A 658 25.61 27.46 -48.95
C ASN A 658 26.86 28.08 -48.30
N SER A 659 27.37 27.48 -47.23
CA SER A 659 28.73 26.90 -47.24
C SER A 659 29.01 26.05 -45.99
N THR A 660 29.63 24.91 -46.27
CA THR A 660 30.12 23.82 -45.42
C THR A 660 31.60 24.01 -45.07
N PHE A 661 32.14 23.07 -44.26
CA PHE A 661 33.57 22.73 -44.03
C PHE A 661 34.31 23.58 -42.96
N GLU A 662 35.18 23.05 -42.08
CA GLU A 662 35.78 21.72 -41.89
C GLU A 662 36.42 21.62 -40.48
N THR A 663 36.53 20.38 -40.03
CA THR A 663 37.38 19.77 -38.98
C THR A 663 38.84 20.27 -38.89
N GLN A 664 39.45 20.25 -37.68
CA GLN A 664 40.62 19.41 -37.40
C GLN A 664 41.10 19.41 -35.93
N LYS A 665 41.73 18.28 -35.58
CA LYS A 665 42.31 17.79 -34.32
C LYS A 665 43.85 18.01 -34.31
N LYS A 666 44.46 17.81 -33.12
CA LYS A 666 45.91 17.59 -32.79
C LYS A 666 46.74 18.89 -32.63
N THR A 667 47.72 19.02 -31.72
CA THR A 667 48.61 18.07 -31.03
C THR A 667 49.32 18.71 -29.81
N ARG A 668 49.97 17.84 -29.00
CA ARG A 668 50.86 18.03 -27.83
C ARG A 668 51.98 19.10 -27.92
N GLY A 669 52.46 19.53 -26.74
CA GLY A 669 53.79 20.10 -26.43
C GLY A 669 53.71 20.91 -25.12
N ASP A 670 53.96 20.36 -23.93
CA ASP A 670 55.24 20.08 -23.23
C ASP A 670 55.88 21.31 -22.54
N GLN A 671 56.18 21.11 -21.24
CA GLN A 671 57.15 21.79 -20.35
C GLN A 671 57.00 23.26 -19.88
N GLY A 672 56.90 23.40 -18.55
CA GLY A 672 57.97 24.04 -17.76
C GLY A 672 57.66 25.38 -17.09
N GLY A 673 57.88 25.45 -15.76
CA GLY A 673 58.30 26.68 -15.08
C GLY A 673 57.45 27.13 -13.89
N ASP A 674 57.95 26.79 -12.70
CA ASP A 674 57.77 27.38 -11.35
C ASP A 674 56.42 27.34 -10.60
#